data_AF-A0A959FNM0-F1
#
_entry.id   AF-A0A959FNM0-F1
#
_cell.length_a   1.000
_cell.length_b   1.000
_cell.length_c   1.000
_cell.angle_alpha   90.00
_cell.angle_beta   90.00
_cell.angle_gamma   90.00
#
_symmetry.space_group_name_H-M   'P 1'
#
loop_
_entity.id
_entity.type
_entity.pdbx_description
1 polymer ?
#
loop_
_entity_poly.entity_id
_entity_poly.type
_entity_poly.pdbx_seq_one_letter_code
_entity_poly.pdbx_strand_id
1 'polypeptide(L)'
;YDEFRRRSLEVLGLCCPDSRLFPRHLMLANLGVEPPGYDYRHSFVPSPLFTRQLGALNELRSLFRRIVLLIQNLELPPNVGSFTGIAGITGITSVADITGLTTTTPVLTEAPGLGNLSGTVNFPGTINVPGAVSTPRITRLTNSPSVVTNFNRITANLTTVLNRGNLTAFRPRLVTEIKITPSKLASPLSEKAIPYHYRPIPLYEAWNYQFSRQGKARENLGYRSTAWNSTDDFVRFPLNYELEPFNFLRVEGHIGQNFVAVLAEVLSQKDRFRLPIDVVALKTGRNADNIPLPEEVEECHFQDLEALYDSLREELVCRICETVMRLYNTPILTNEEVGGSQTFLPQLTFLRNCAPNFRYRVDTVGQLYENNLSQHTAAGPSFANVPFSYAAHTYYIFHLVRLAESLSDTVSTLDFATFSNRYATFFNIVRAGNDFLLNLTNDEINTNVDIYPGVDLEELQDQLDMLLYSCKLEPIQSVWEEYQRRLEKVREGLLLSNFARKHPGLTHKAGVPIGGTLVLVYHGENQQGDTNVQTGRFVLRGRVTVDGEVLPGISIFVGSALGTTTDMDGNFVLIVNELPVVLRLSLAGLPTREILVTDDINTLVIDLNDPDAGGSPDRFPELAVGAVIADFYLPYLCCSDCQPVQFVLPKVPPSFSWEQVGCTDPNFGGTIMIDPTGGTPPYEVTTDEGQTWTELGDEPINANHGAVVRIRDAEGQESTARTIQLAQPLTLDPGAFECSEDGSSYTVEIYINGGRPPYRLIQGETSTVVPANQPGLATFASGQGGEVLIQDSSDPACQQTVTIEAHECDQGCGLPCDGITMECGYPFWLQRNGSNQLQYNQVEVNVVNFQVIGESPTQAISFNAEQRAGLTEILSPNGSNFNNANSFSQFWTNRIPSANEFIQSILQGTFGTSVGTILTLGYDPNTLDRFTMLRIERYACYQFVLELEVKYFGNSAKQAYSRFWHYDNAGAAVREVTDFSGQVQESEAEVPVFNCIRRDRCNPDVPPTQLCQQPFEFNAFDEMVNDAVHMLFVQPDAVAANGAILWDVQQGQPGIGKSSPFQTRVLPGANAPNRARVLVVNPETGCAAAREIVLKQG
;
A
#
# COMPACT_ATOMS: atom_id res chain seq x y z
N TYR A 1 21.06 -22.00 -8.21
CA TYR A 1 20.88 -23.04 -9.24
C TYR A 1 22.21 -23.66 -9.67
N ASP A 2 23.19 -22.88 -10.15
CA ASP A 2 24.39 -23.45 -10.78
C ASP A 2 25.23 -24.41 -9.93
N GLU A 3 25.41 -24.16 -8.63
CA GLU A 3 26.10 -25.12 -7.73
C GLU A 3 25.41 -26.50 -7.75
N PHE A 4 24.08 -26.53 -7.67
CA PHE A 4 23.29 -27.76 -7.74
C PHE A 4 23.38 -28.42 -9.12
N ARG A 5 23.36 -27.63 -10.20
CA ARG A 5 23.53 -28.15 -11.57
C ARG A 5 24.92 -28.75 -11.79
N ARG A 6 25.99 -28.07 -11.37
CA ARG A 6 27.38 -28.57 -11.47
C ARG A 6 27.55 -29.87 -10.67
N ARG A 7 27.13 -29.87 -9.39
CA ARG A 7 27.22 -31.06 -8.54
C ARG A 7 26.32 -32.21 -9.03
N SER A 8 25.16 -31.91 -9.62
CA SER A 8 24.32 -32.90 -10.32
C SER A 8 25.07 -33.56 -11.49
N LEU A 9 25.72 -32.76 -12.33
CA LEU A 9 26.46 -33.24 -13.50
C LEU A 9 27.67 -34.09 -13.10
N GLU A 10 28.35 -33.78 -11.99
CA GLU A 10 29.43 -34.62 -11.46
C GLU A 10 28.93 -35.99 -10.94
N VAL A 11 27.76 -36.02 -10.30
CA VAL A 11 27.14 -37.27 -9.81
C VAL A 11 26.60 -38.11 -10.98
N LEU A 12 25.93 -37.49 -11.96
CA LEU A 12 25.32 -38.17 -13.11
C LEU A 12 26.32 -38.53 -14.22
N GLY A 13 27.39 -37.75 -14.37
CA GLY A 13 28.31 -37.81 -15.52
C GLY A 13 29.23 -39.03 -15.60
N LEU A 14 29.12 -39.99 -14.67
CA LEU A 14 29.99 -41.16 -14.58
C LEU A 14 29.37 -42.46 -15.12
N CYS A 15 28.14 -42.42 -15.63
CA CYS A 15 27.50 -43.61 -16.24
C CYS A 15 27.90 -43.87 -17.70
N CYS A 16 28.34 -42.86 -18.45
CA CYS A 16 28.80 -42.98 -19.85
C CYS A 16 29.79 -41.84 -20.21
N PRO A 17 31.10 -41.97 -19.95
CA PRO A 17 32.08 -41.09 -20.58
C PRO A 17 32.08 -41.29 -22.10
N ASP A 18 32.29 -40.22 -22.89
CA ASP A 18 32.46 -40.36 -24.34
C ASP A 18 33.66 -41.29 -24.61
N SER A 19 33.40 -42.36 -25.37
CA SER A 19 34.40 -43.37 -25.77
C SER A 19 35.68 -42.79 -26.38
N ARG A 20 35.64 -41.55 -26.88
CA ARG A 20 36.78 -40.82 -27.48
C ARG A 20 37.64 -40.07 -26.46
N LEU A 21 37.19 -39.89 -25.21
CA LEU A 21 37.93 -39.17 -24.17
C LEU A 21 39.12 -39.98 -23.61
N PHE A 22 39.16 -41.30 -23.79
CA PHE A 22 40.22 -42.16 -23.27
C PHE A 22 40.82 -43.13 -24.31
N PRO A 23 41.43 -42.67 -25.43
CA PRO A 23 41.89 -43.60 -26.45
C PRO A 23 43.06 -44.49 -26.00
N ARG A 24 44.05 -43.95 -25.25
CA ARG A 24 45.36 -44.62 -25.01
C ARG A 24 46.14 -44.24 -23.73
N HIS A 25 45.51 -43.89 -22.60
CA HIS A 25 46.25 -43.56 -21.37
C HIS A 25 46.03 -44.57 -20.25
N LEU A 26 47.13 -45.16 -19.75
CA LEU A 26 47.15 -45.97 -18.54
C LEU A 26 46.98 -45.03 -17.32
N MET A 27 45.92 -45.25 -16.53
CA MET A 27 45.67 -44.54 -15.26
C MET A 27 46.65 -44.99 -14.16
N LEU A 28 47.95 -44.74 -14.34
CA LEU A 28 48.95 -44.96 -13.30
C LEU A 28 48.92 -43.80 -12.30
N ALA A 29 48.26 -44.05 -11.16
CA ALA A 29 48.46 -43.27 -9.95
C ALA A 29 49.94 -43.30 -9.51
N ASN A 30 50.31 -42.38 -8.62
CA ASN A 30 51.72 -42.10 -8.31
C ASN A 30 52.50 -43.35 -7.81
N LEU A 31 53.56 -43.72 -8.53
CA LEU A 31 54.46 -44.84 -8.23
C LEU A 31 55.90 -44.33 -8.10
N GLY A 32 56.20 -43.64 -7.00
CA GLY A 32 57.54 -43.14 -6.71
C GLY A 32 57.56 -41.95 -5.77
N VAL A 33 58.74 -41.69 -5.19
CA VAL A 33 58.96 -40.60 -4.21
C VAL A 33 59.18 -39.25 -4.91
N GLU A 34 59.69 -39.23 -6.14
CA GLU A 34 59.91 -38.01 -6.94
C GLU A 34 59.58 -38.24 -8.45
N PRO A 35 58.39 -37.83 -8.93
CA PRO A 35 58.03 -37.90 -10.35
C PRO A 35 58.20 -36.54 -11.05
N PRO A 36 58.82 -36.46 -12.25
CA PRO A 36 58.90 -35.21 -13.01
C PRO A 36 57.60 -34.90 -13.77
N GLY A 37 57.19 -33.63 -13.74
CA GLY A 37 56.16 -33.05 -14.61
C GLY A 37 54.72 -33.33 -14.18
N TYR A 38 54.08 -32.32 -13.55
CA TYR A 38 52.67 -32.38 -13.12
C TYR A 38 51.68 -31.90 -14.19
N ASP A 39 52.10 -31.01 -15.10
CA ASP A 39 51.22 -30.23 -15.98
C ASP A 39 50.41 -31.04 -17.01
N TYR A 40 50.77 -32.31 -17.22
CA TYR A 40 50.14 -33.22 -18.19
C TYR A 40 49.58 -34.51 -17.56
N ARG A 41 49.39 -34.54 -16.23
CA ARG A 41 48.85 -35.71 -15.52
C ARG A 41 47.48 -35.41 -14.91
N HIS A 42 46.51 -36.27 -15.23
CA HIS A 42 45.20 -36.29 -14.57
C HIS A 42 45.35 -36.78 -13.11
N SER A 43 44.61 -36.17 -12.19
CA SER A 43 44.48 -36.68 -10.83
C SER A 43 43.77 -38.05 -10.85
N PHE A 44 44.10 -38.92 -9.88
CA PHE A 44 43.47 -40.24 -9.79
C PHE A 44 41.99 -40.10 -9.47
N VAL A 45 41.13 -40.53 -10.39
CA VAL A 45 39.68 -40.60 -10.21
C VAL A 45 39.32 -42.00 -9.72
N PRO A 46 39.03 -42.22 -8.43
CA PRO A 46 38.58 -43.52 -7.95
C PRO A 46 37.23 -43.89 -8.58
N SER A 47 37.04 -45.17 -8.90
CA SER A 47 35.74 -45.66 -9.39
C SER A 47 34.63 -45.33 -8.38
N PRO A 48 33.42 -44.90 -8.83
CA PRO A 48 32.26 -44.65 -7.96
C PRO A 48 31.93 -45.79 -7.00
N LEU A 49 32.32 -47.02 -7.38
CA LEU A 49 32.16 -48.24 -6.59
C LEU A 49 32.84 -48.18 -5.20
N PHE A 50 33.98 -47.48 -5.07
CA PHE A 50 34.79 -47.48 -3.85
C PHE A 50 34.28 -46.54 -2.74
N THR A 51 33.56 -45.47 -3.08
CA THR A 51 33.06 -44.47 -2.10
C THR A 51 31.54 -44.29 -2.13
N ARG A 52 30.84 -44.97 -3.04
CA ARG A 52 29.41 -44.77 -3.35
C ARG A 52 29.02 -43.30 -3.62
N GLN A 53 30.00 -42.45 -3.96
CA GLN A 53 29.86 -40.99 -4.10
C GLN A 53 29.16 -40.29 -2.91
N LEU A 54 29.19 -40.87 -1.69
CA LEU A 54 28.39 -40.41 -0.55
C LEU A 54 28.58 -38.93 -0.22
N GLY A 55 29.81 -38.41 -0.31
CA GLY A 55 30.08 -36.97 -0.11
C GLY A 55 29.38 -36.08 -1.15
N ALA A 56 29.53 -36.39 -2.43
CA ALA A 56 28.91 -35.63 -3.53
C ALA A 56 27.38 -35.72 -3.51
N LEU A 57 26.81 -36.89 -3.16
CA LEU A 57 25.38 -37.07 -2.97
C LEU A 57 24.84 -36.28 -1.76
N ASN A 58 25.59 -36.22 -0.66
CA ASN A 58 25.20 -35.43 0.52
C ASN A 58 25.28 -33.93 0.25
N GLU A 59 26.30 -33.47 -0.48
CA GLU A 59 26.38 -32.09 -0.95
C GLU A 59 25.23 -31.76 -1.91
N LEU A 60 24.93 -32.64 -2.87
CA LEU A 60 23.83 -32.48 -3.82
C LEU A 60 22.47 -32.35 -3.10
N ARG A 61 22.22 -33.20 -2.10
CA ARG A 61 21.02 -33.13 -1.23
C ARG A 61 20.97 -31.83 -0.42
N SER A 62 22.10 -31.38 0.11
CA SER A 62 22.21 -30.10 0.82
C SER A 62 21.90 -28.91 -0.08
N LEU A 63 22.46 -28.88 -1.29
CA LEU A 63 22.20 -27.85 -2.29
C LEU A 63 20.73 -27.84 -2.77
N PHE A 64 20.10 -29.02 -2.88
CA PHE A 64 18.65 -29.12 -3.14
C PHE A 64 17.82 -28.59 -1.96
N ARG A 65 18.13 -29.00 -0.72
CA ARG A 65 17.49 -28.48 0.50
C ARG A 65 17.62 -26.95 0.58
N ARG A 66 18.78 -26.39 0.22
CA ARG A 66 18.98 -24.93 0.15
C ARG A 66 18.04 -24.28 -0.86
N ILE A 67 17.84 -24.85 -2.05
CA ILE A 67 16.89 -24.31 -3.05
C ILE A 67 15.45 -24.33 -2.51
N VAL A 68 15.02 -25.43 -1.88
CA VAL A 68 13.69 -25.51 -1.25
C VAL A 68 13.54 -24.44 -0.15
N LEU A 69 14.54 -24.30 0.72
CA LEU A 69 14.54 -23.30 1.79
C LEU A 69 14.58 -21.86 1.25
N LEU A 70 15.29 -21.58 0.15
CA LEU A 70 15.27 -20.25 -0.49
C LEU A 70 13.86 -19.87 -0.97
N ILE A 71 13.09 -20.83 -1.48
CA ILE A 71 11.71 -20.60 -1.93
C ILE A 71 10.78 -20.42 -0.71
N GLN A 72 10.91 -21.28 0.30
CA GLN A 72 10.05 -21.26 1.49
C GLN A 72 10.30 -20.07 2.45
N ASN A 73 11.51 -19.51 2.45
CA ASN A 73 11.93 -18.46 3.37
C ASN A 73 12.07 -17.09 2.70
N LEU A 74 11.65 -16.94 1.44
CA LEU A 74 11.66 -15.65 0.75
C LEU A 74 10.69 -14.68 1.41
N GLU A 75 11.23 -13.57 1.88
CA GLU A 75 10.51 -12.45 2.47
C GLU A 75 10.61 -11.25 1.54
N LEU A 76 9.62 -11.10 0.65
CA LEU A 76 9.45 -9.87 -0.12
C LEU A 76 8.90 -8.76 0.79
N PRO A 77 9.49 -7.54 0.81
CA PRO A 77 8.86 -6.43 1.50
C PRO A 77 7.42 -6.24 0.98
N PRO A 78 6.46 -5.85 1.83
CA PRO A 78 5.08 -5.66 1.39
C PRO A 78 5.04 -4.68 0.22
N ASN A 79 4.22 -4.99 -0.80
CA ASN A 79 3.88 -4.00 -1.80
C ASN A 79 3.29 -2.80 -1.07
N VAL A 80 3.87 -1.62 -1.25
CA VAL A 80 3.33 -0.37 -0.66
C VAL A 80 1.86 -0.20 -1.09
N GLY A 81 1.54 -0.60 -2.34
CA GLY A 81 0.21 -0.83 -2.92
C GLY A 81 -0.60 -2.00 -2.37
N SER A 82 -0.53 -2.24 -1.05
CA SER A 82 -1.52 -3.04 -0.34
C SER A 82 -1.98 -2.40 0.98
N PHE A 83 -1.65 -1.12 1.20
CA PHE A 83 -2.05 -0.36 2.39
C PHE A 83 -3.01 0.82 2.14
N THR A 84 -3.23 1.30 0.91
CA THR A 84 -4.41 2.15 0.60
C THR A 84 -5.55 1.37 -0.07
N GLY A 85 -6.19 0.50 0.73
CA GLY A 85 -7.41 -0.21 0.34
C GLY A 85 -8.69 0.24 1.06
N ILE A 86 -8.60 1.10 2.09
CA ILE A 86 -9.76 1.60 2.86
C ILE A 86 -9.52 3.04 3.37
N ALA A 87 -9.21 3.97 2.46
CA ALA A 87 -9.08 5.40 2.79
C ALA A 87 -9.67 6.27 1.66
N GLY A 88 -10.96 6.10 1.39
CA GLY A 88 -11.63 6.72 0.23
C GLY A 88 -13.16 6.70 0.26
N ILE A 89 -13.79 6.67 1.44
CA ILE A 89 -15.24 6.88 1.60
C ILE A 89 -15.53 7.75 2.84
N THR A 90 -15.18 9.03 2.76
CA THR A 90 -15.69 10.08 3.66
C THR A 90 -16.39 11.13 2.80
N GLY A 91 -17.55 10.77 2.25
CA GLY A 91 -18.23 11.58 1.23
C GLY A 91 -19.62 11.09 0.80
N ILE A 92 -20.37 10.38 1.65
CA ILE A 92 -21.77 10.02 1.39
C ILE A 92 -22.62 10.34 2.63
N THR A 93 -23.47 11.36 2.53
CA THR A 93 -24.31 11.85 3.64
C THR A 93 -25.79 11.48 3.50
N SER A 94 -26.19 10.72 2.48
CA SER A 94 -27.55 10.14 2.40
C SER A 94 -27.61 8.89 1.51
N VAL A 95 -28.68 8.09 1.65
CA VAL A 95 -28.89 6.82 0.94
C VAL A 95 -29.57 7.06 -0.43
N ALA A 96 -28.78 7.54 -1.38
CA ALA A 96 -29.04 7.50 -2.82
C ALA A 96 -27.69 7.47 -3.56
N ASP A 97 -27.68 6.95 -4.79
CA ASP A 97 -26.52 6.95 -5.71
C ASP A 97 -25.35 5.97 -5.45
N ILE A 98 -25.65 4.66 -5.41
CA ILE A 98 -24.72 3.65 -5.94
C ILE A 98 -25.48 2.67 -6.85
N THR A 99 -25.49 2.94 -8.16
CA THR A 99 -25.81 1.94 -9.19
C THR A 99 -24.76 1.94 -10.28
N GLY A 100 -24.20 0.76 -10.56
CA GLY A 100 -23.32 0.51 -11.69
C GLY A 100 -21.83 0.71 -11.43
N LEU A 101 -21.10 -0.41 -11.35
CA LEU A 101 -19.90 -0.65 -12.17
C LEU A 101 -19.49 -2.13 -12.11
N THR A 102 -19.63 -2.82 -13.23
CA THR A 102 -19.28 -4.23 -13.43
C THR A 102 -17.86 -4.38 -13.97
N THR A 103 -17.14 -5.42 -13.54
CA THR A 103 -15.74 -5.68 -13.95
C THR A 103 -15.61 -6.73 -15.07
N THR A 104 -15.29 -6.25 -16.27
CA THR A 104 -14.29 -6.79 -17.23
C THR A 104 -14.14 -8.31 -17.47
N THR A 105 -14.63 -8.79 -18.63
CA THR A 105 -13.89 -9.45 -19.76
C THR A 105 -12.74 -10.45 -19.48
N PRO A 106 -12.56 -11.57 -20.24
CA PRO A 106 -12.16 -11.42 -21.67
C PRO A 106 -12.40 -12.56 -22.72
N VAL A 107 -12.03 -12.18 -23.96
CA VAL A 107 -11.62 -12.90 -25.20
C VAL A 107 -12.61 -13.50 -26.24
N LEU A 108 -12.39 -13.02 -27.48
CA LEU A 108 -12.51 -13.63 -28.83
C LEU A 108 -13.72 -13.34 -29.78
N THR A 109 -13.31 -12.82 -30.96
CA THR A 109 -13.81 -13.01 -32.35
C THR A 109 -15.00 -12.21 -32.93
N GLU A 110 -14.65 -11.38 -33.93
CA GLU A 110 -15.29 -11.18 -35.26
C GLU A 110 -16.61 -10.38 -35.46
N ALA A 111 -16.43 -9.07 -35.69
CA ALA A 111 -16.97 -8.29 -36.84
C ALA A 111 -18.53 -8.13 -36.99
N PRO A 112 -19.10 -7.48 -38.04
CA PRO A 112 -19.70 -6.15 -37.83
C PRO A 112 -21.12 -5.90 -38.40
N GLY A 113 -21.81 -4.86 -37.89
CA GLY A 113 -22.73 -4.03 -38.72
C GLY A 113 -24.05 -3.53 -38.09
N LEU A 114 -24.35 -2.23 -38.32
CA LEU A 114 -25.68 -1.56 -38.40
C LEU A 114 -26.57 -1.57 -37.12
N GLY A 115 -27.29 -0.52 -36.72
CA GLY A 115 -27.49 0.85 -37.24
C GLY A 115 -28.40 1.68 -36.30
N ASN A 116 -28.55 2.99 -36.56
CA ASN A 116 -29.25 3.97 -35.69
C ASN A 116 -30.78 3.76 -35.52
N LEU A 117 -31.34 4.38 -34.46
CA LEU A 117 -32.61 5.15 -34.32
C LEU A 117 -33.16 4.96 -32.87
N SER A 118 -33.01 5.89 -31.91
CA SER A 118 -33.67 7.21 -31.72
C SER A 118 -35.19 7.18 -31.47
N GLY A 119 -35.64 7.62 -30.28
CA GLY A 119 -37.07 7.87 -29.97
C GLY A 119 -37.36 8.28 -28.51
N THR A 120 -37.57 9.58 -28.27
CA THR A 120 -38.01 10.20 -27.00
C THR A 120 -39.54 10.38 -26.95
N VAL A 121 -40.14 10.63 -25.76
CA VAL A 121 -41.20 11.67 -25.49
C VAL A 121 -41.85 11.56 -24.06
N ASN A 122 -41.62 12.61 -23.26
CA ASN A 122 -42.44 13.40 -22.29
C ASN A 122 -43.32 12.84 -21.11
N PHE A 123 -43.18 13.60 -20.00
CA PHE A 123 -43.97 13.87 -18.76
C PHE A 123 -45.48 14.26 -18.98
N PRO A 124 -46.38 14.52 -17.97
CA PRO A 124 -46.15 15.00 -16.56
C PRO A 124 -47.17 14.61 -15.43
N GLY A 125 -46.99 15.15 -14.20
CA GLY A 125 -48.08 15.34 -13.20
C GLY A 125 -47.70 15.44 -11.69
N THR A 126 -48.21 16.45 -10.97
CA THR A 126 -48.10 16.67 -9.49
C THR A 126 -49.46 17.05 -8.86
N ILE A 127 -49.68 16.87 -7.53
CA ILE A 127 -50.54 17.71 -6.62
C ILE A 127 -50.64 17.20 -5.14
N ASN A 128 -50.28 18.08 -4.19
CA ASN A 128 -50.68 18.40 -2.78
C ASN A 128 -51.08 17.39 -1.64
N VAL A 129 -50.91 17.90 -0.40
CA VAL A 129 -50.99 17.27 0.95
C VAL A 129 -51.94 18.03 1.92
N PRO A 130 -52.54 17.37 2.93
CA PRO A 130 -52.60 17.88 4.34
C PRO A 130 -52.58 16.75 5.44
N GLY A 131 -52.37 16.97 6.76
CA GLY A 131 -51.89 18.14 7.53
C GLY A 131 -52.22 18.12 9.06
N ALA A 132 -51.19 18.09 9.95
CA ALA A 132 -51.20 18.29 11.44
C ALA A 132 -51.86 17.19 12.34
N VAL A 133 -51.45 16.91 13.61
CA VAL A 133 -51.41 17.79 14.82
C VAL A 133 -50.54 17.20 16.01
N SER A 134 -49.88 18.11 16.77
CA SER A 134 -49.41 18.11 18.20
C SER A 134 -48.25 17.24 18.78
N THR A 135 -47.67 17.79 19.85
CA THR A 135 -46.37 17.53 20.57
C THR A 135 -46.59 17.31 22.10
N PRO A 136 -45.58 17.23 23.02
CA PRO A 136 -44.35 16.40 23.11
C PRO A 136 -44.09 15.75 24.52
N ARG A 137 -42.98 14.98 24.65
CA ARG A 137 -42.12 14.65 25.85
C ARG A 137 -41.97 13.18 26.33
N ILE A 138 -40.75 12.65 26.16
CA ILE A 138 -39.84 11.93 27.11
C ILE A 138 -40.48 10.75 27.92
N THR A 139 -40.00 9.49 27.81
CA THR A 139 -38.72 8.99 28.38
C THR A 139 -38.26 7.64 27.78
N ARG A 140 -36.92 7.44 27.68
CA ARG A 140 -36.09 6.22 27.46
C ARG A 140 -36.76 4.83 27.35
N LEU A 141 -36.25 3.98 26.45
CA LEU A 141 -35.51 2.74 26.79
C LEU A 141 -34.77 2.12 25.58
N THR A 142 -33.56 1.60 25.84
CA THR A 142 -32.78 0.55 25.14
C THR A 142 -32.51 0.63 23.62
N ASN A 143 -31.23 0.78 23.28
CA ASN A 143 -30.64 0.47 21.98
C ASN A 143 -30.61 -1.06 21.73
N SER A 144 -30.74 -1.49 20.47
CA SER A 144 -30.26 -2.80 19.97
C SER A 144 -30.06 -2.74 18.45
N PRO A 145 -28.82 -2.52 17.96
CA PRO A 145 -28.54 -2.44 16.53
C PRO A 145 -28.07 -3.80 15.98
N SER A 146 -28.98 -4.55 15.36
CA SER A 146 -28.67 -5.80 14.64
C SER A 146 -29.21 -5.81 13.20
N VAL A 147 -29.20 -4.63 12.55
CA VAL A 147 -29.73 -4.40 11.19
C VAL A 147 -28.66 -3.81 10.24
N VAL A 148 -27.37 -3.94 10.56
CA VAL A 148 -26.25 -3.43 9.72
C VAL A 148 -25.23 -4.52 9.33
N THR A 149 -25.33 -5.73 9.88
CA THR A 149 -24.25 -6.73 9.80
C THR A 149 -24.26 -7.68 8.58
N ASN A 150 -25.34 -7.78 7.81
CA ASN A 150 -25.47 -8.85 6.78
C ASN A 150 -25.11 -8.45 5.33
N PHE A 151 -24.87 -7.18 4.99
CA PHE A 151 -24.45 -6.81 3.64
C PHE A 151 -22.94 -7.03 3.36
N ASN A 152 -22.13 -7.27 4.40
CA ASN A 152 -20.67 -7.42 4.29
C ASN A 152 -20.16 -8.85 4.03
N ARG A 153 -21.04 -9.85 3.81
CA ARG A 153 -20.65 -11.27 3.72
C ARG A 153 -20.54 -11.85 2.30
N ILE A 154 -20.98 -11.16 1.25
CA ILE A 154 -21.07 -11.73 -0.11
C ILE A 154 -19.82 -11.42 -0.98
N THR A 155 -19.04 -10.38 -0.67
CA THR A 155 -17.75 -10.08 -1.33
C THR A 155 -16.56 -10.94 -0.85
N ALA A 156 -16.80 -11.91 0.06
CA ALA A 156 -15.73 -12.67 0.73
C ALA A 156 -15.30 -13.98 0.03
N ASN A 157 -16.04 -14.48 -0.97
CA ASN A 157 -15.90 -15.87 -1.47
C ASN A 157 -15.41 -16.03 -2.93
N LEU A 158 -14.79 -15.00 -3.51
CA LEU A 158 -13.99 -15.13 -4.75
C LEU A 158 -12.47 -15.04 -4.51
N THR A 159 -12.04 -14.75 -3.28
CA THR A 159 -10.63 -14.70 -2.85
C THR A 159 -10.11 -16.03 -2.27
N THR A 160 -10.98 -17.02 -2.04
CA THR A 160 -10.70 -18.25 -1.28
C THR A 160 -10.00 -19.38 -2.05
N VAL A 161 -9.72 -19.22 -3.35
CA VAL A 161 -9.03 -20.23 -4.18
C VAL A 161 -7.55 -19.88 -4.47
N LEU A 162 -7.12 -18.63 -4.26
CA LEU A 162 -5.71 -18.22 -4.44
C LEU A 162 -4.88 -18.22 -3.15
N ASN A 163 -5.51 -18.32 -1.97
CA ASN A 163 -4.84 -18.22 -0.66
C ASN A 163 -4.51 -19.58 -0.02
N ARG A 164 -3.79 -20.46 -0.72
CA ARG A 164 -3.07 -21.60 -0.12
C ARG A 164 -1.57 -21.56 -0.42
N GLY A 165 -0.90 -20.57 0.17
CA GLY A 165 0.55 -20.44 0.21
C GLY A 165 0.99 -19.59 1.40
N ASN A 166 1.85 -20.14 2.27
CA ASN A 166 2.31 -19.52 3.51
C ASN A 166 2.87 -18.10 3.32
N LEU A 167 2.18 -17.09 3.88
CA LEU A 167 2.73 -15.73 4.08
C LEU A 167 2.47 -15.18 5.50
N THR A 168 2.43 -16.04 6.51
CA THR A 168 2.50 -15.62 7.92
C THR A 168 3.95 -15.28 8.31
N ALA A 169 4.37 -14.06 7.97
CA ALA A 169 4.87 -13.07 8.92
C ALA A 169 5.40 -11.86 8.14
N PHE A 170 4.64 -10.77 8.18
CA PHE A 170 5.09 -9.44 7.83
C PHE A 170 4.39 -8.45 8.76
N ARG A 171 5.13 -8.00 9.77
CA ARG A 171 4.87 -6.70 10.40
C ARG A 171 5.81 -5.71 9.71
N PRO A 172 5.35 -4.52 9.26
CA PRO A 172 6.28 -3.46 8.92
C PRO A 172 7.05 -3.10 10.19
N ARG A 173 8.39 -3.23 10.16
CA ARG A 173 9.23 -2.59 11.17
C ARG A 173 9.34 -1.12 10.79
N LEU A 174 8.89 -0.23 11.67
CA LEU A 174 9.39 1.14 11.68
C LEU A 174 10.91 1.07 11.83
N VAL A 175 11.62 1.67 10.87
CA VAL A 175 13.08 1.68 10.71
C VAL A 175 13.73 0.29 10.66
N THR A 176 14.28 -0.07 9.50
CA THR A 176 15.19 -1.22 9.38
C THR A 176 16.62 -0.71 9.50
N GLU A 177 17.43 -1.29 10.39
CA GLU A 177 18.83 -0.90 10.56
C GLU A 177 19.55 -0.96 9.19
N ILE A 178 20.18 0.13 8.77
CA ILE A 178 20.94 0.13 7.52
C ILE A 178 22.26 -0.57 7.82
N LYS A 179 22.53 -1.70 7.14
CA LYS A 179 23.68 -2.53 7.47
C LYS A 179 24.49 -2.88 6.23
N ILE A 180 25.77 -2.51 6.27
CA ILE A 180 26.75 -2.90 5.24
C ILE A 180 27.36 -4.26 5.63
N THR A 181 27.24 -5.26 4.74
CA THR A 181 27.74 -6.63 4.98
C THR A 181 28.71 -7.06 3.87
N PRO A 182 29.98 -7.38 4.20
CA PRO A 182 30.95 -7.92 3.25
C PRO A 182 30.48 -9.23 2.61
N SER A 183 30.72 -9.37 1.31
CA SER A 183 30.21 -10.45 0.47
C SER A 183 31.05 -10.59 -0.81
N LYS A 184 30.61 -11.45 -1.74
CA LYS A 184 31.31 -11.68 -3.00
C LYS A 184 30.45 -11.48 -4.25
N LEU A 185 30.97 -10.70 -5.18
CA LEU A 185 30.50 -10.62 -6.57
C LEU A 185 31.10 -11.79 -7.38
N ALA A 186 30.38 -12.23 -8.42
CA ALA A 186 30.74 -13.34 -9.33
C ALA A 186 31.01 -14.75 -8.70
N SER A 187 30.99 -14.89 -7.37
CA SER A 187 31.20 -16.17 -6.66
C SER A 187 29.94 -17.06 -6.58
N PRO A 188 30.08 -18.36 -6.24
CA PRO A 188 28.96 -19.24 -5.88
C PRO A 188 28.10 -18.67 -4.74
N LEU A 189 26.82 -19.09 -4.62
CA LEU A 189 25.91 -18.54 -3.61
C LEU A 189 26.36 -18.87 -2.18
N SER A 190 26.97 -20.05 -1.98
CA SER A 190 27.52 -20.48 -0.69
C SER A 190 28.65 -19.59 -0.14
N GLU A 191 29.29 -18.78 -0.97
CA GLU A 191 30.35 -17.84 -0.56
C GLU A 191 29.85 -16.41 -0.34
N LYS A 192 28.55 -16.14 -0.56
CA LYS A 192 27.95 -14.82 -0.38
C LYS A 192 27.34 -14.69 1.00
N ALA A 193 27.28 -13.47 1.52
CA ALA A 193 26.48 -13.15 2.68
C ALA A 193 24.97 -13.39 2.39
N ILE A 194 24.23 -13.86 3.40
CA ILE A 194 22.78 -14.12 3.32
C ILE A 194 22.02 -12.78 3.21
N PRO A 195 21.23 -12.55 2.13
CA PRO A 195 20.46 -11.33 1.93
C PRO A 195 19.41 -11.05 3.01
N TYR A 196 19.00 -9.78 3.13
CA TYR A 196 17.96 -9.32 4.05
C TYR A 196 16.58 -9.99 3.85
N HIS A 197 16.20 -10.24 2.59
CA HIS A 197 14.90 -10.76 2.17
C HIS A 197 14.72 -12.27 2.38
N TYR A 198 15.45 -12.88 3.33
CA TYR A 198 15.28 -14.27 3.68
C TYR A 198 15.11 -14.46 5.20
N ARG A 199 14.19 -15.35 5.60
CA ARG A 199 14.15 -15.81 7.00
C ARG A 199 15.44 -16.56 7.32
N PRO A 200 16.11 -16.22 8.44
CA PRO A 200 17.43 -16.77 8.76
C PRO A 200 17.37 -18.27 9.09
N ILE A 201 16.34 -18.69 9.84
CA ILE A 201 16.19 -20.05 10.36
C ILE A 201 15.09 -20.76 9.56
N PRO A 202 15.31 -21.98 9.03
CA PRO A 202 16.53 -22.80 9.11
C PRO A 202 17.50 -22.60 7.93
N LEU A 203 17.39 -21.51 7.16
CA LEU A 203 18.16 -21.29 5.92
C LEU A 203 19.69 -21.27 6.14
N TYR A 204 20.17 -20.64 7.21
CA TYR A 204 21.60 -20.49 7.50
C TYR A 204 22.32 -21.87 7.62
N GLU A 205 21.61 -22.90 8.09
CA GLU A 205 22.11 -24.28 8.22
C GLU A 205 22.32 -24.99 6.88
N ALA A 206 21.71 -24.49 5.80
CA ALA A 206 21.83 -25.05 4.46
C ALA A 206 22.63 -24.14 3.51
N TRP A 207 23.05 -22.95 3.93
CA TRP A 207 23.60 -21.92 3.04
C TRP A 207 24.94 -22.32 2.40
N ASN A 208 25.90 -22.78 3.22
CA ASN A 208 27.21 -23.25 2.80
C ASN A 208 27.45 -24.68 3.31
N TYR A 209 27.50 -25.64 2.39
CA TYR A 209 27.65 -27.07 2.73
C TYR A 209 28.93 -27.38 3.52
N GLN A 210 30.06 -26.72 3.24
CA GLN A 210 31.31 -26.97 3.95
C GLN A 210 31.21 -26.50 5.40
N PHE A 211 30.63 -25.32 5.64
CA PHE A 211 30.37 -24.80 6.98
C PHE A 211 29.41 -25.71 7.75
N SER A 212 28.29 -26.11 7.15
CA SER A 212 27.32 -27.02 7.77
C SER A 212 27.96 -28.37 8.13
N ARG A 213 28.80 -28.94 7.26
CA ARG A 213 29.52 -30.21 7.53
C ARG A 213 30.53 -30.08 8.67
N GLN A 214 31.08 -28.89 8.90
CA GLN A 214 32.07 -28.61 9.95
C GLN A 214 31.44 -28.15 11.29
N GLY A 215 30.10 -28.07 11.38
CA GLY A 215 29.42 -27.46 12.54
C GLY A 215 29.49 -25.93 12.58
N LYS A 216 30.08 -25.31 11.55
CA LYS A 216 30.36 -23.88 11.40
C LYS A 216 29.23 -23.12 10.68
N ALA A 217 28.03 -23.68 10.57
CA ALA A 217 26.92 -23.00 9.88
C ALA A 217 26.61 -21.60 10.46
N ARG A 218 26.90 -21.37 11.75
CA ARG A 218 26.76 -20.06 12.39
C ARG A 218 27.77 -19.01 11.92
N GLU A 219 28.85 -19.42 11.26
CA GLU A 219 29.89 -18.52 10.69
C GLU A 219 29.48 -17.89 9.34
N ASN A 220 28.31 -18.23 8.79
CA ASN A 220 27.80 -17.56 7.59
C ASN A 220 27.51 -16.07 7.90
N LEU A 221 28.05 -15.16 7.08
CA LEU A 221 27.73 -13.73 7.12
C LEU A 221 26.33 -13.47 6.54
N GLY A 222 25.72 -12.36 6.92
CA GLY A 222 24.44 -11.90 6.37
C GLY A 222 23.86 -10.74 7.16
N TYR A 223 22.85 -10.07 6.59
CA TYR A 223 22.23 -8.91 7.26
C TYR A 223 21.71 -9.28 8.66
N ARG A 224 20.88 -10.34 8.74
CA ARG A 224 20.25 -10.79 10.00
C ARG A 224 21.17 -11.67 10.87
N SER A 225 22.50 -11.52 10.78
CA SER A 225 23.46 -12.46 11.38
C SER A 225 23.31 -12.69 12.89
N THR A 226 22.86 -11.68 13.62
CA THR A 226 22.52 -11.75 15.05
C THR A 226 21.44 -12.77 15.39
N ALA A 227 20.60 -13.18 14.41
CA ALA A 227 19.53 -14.16 14.62
C ALA A 227 20.02 -15.62 14.63
N TRP A 228 21.23 -15.92 14.14
CA TRP A 228 21.82 -17.26 14.16
C TRP A 228 23.19 -17.33 14.85
N ASN A 229 23.83 -16.19 15.08
CA ASN A 229 25.09 -16.09 15.80
C ASN A 229 25.07 -14.96 16.84
N SER A 230 25.07 -15.35 18.12
CA SER A 230 25.13 -14.42 19.25
C SER A 230 26.54 -14.25 19.83
N THR A 231 27.49 -15.14 19.51
CA THR A 231 28.81 -15.24 20.17
C THR A 231 29.95 -14.65 19.35
N ASP A 232 29.92 -14.78 18.03
CA ASP A 232 31.09 -14.49 17.19
C ASP A 232 31.01 -13.07 16.62
N ASP A 233 31.82 -12.17 17.17
CA ASP A 233 31.80 -10.75 16.79
C ASP A 233 32.14 -10.50 15.32
N PHE A 234 32.98 -11.34 14.69
CA PHE A 234 33.28 -11.23 13.25
C PHE A 234 32.09 -11.54 12.34
N VAL A 235 31.07 -12.24 12.86
CA VAL A 235 29.83 -12.56 12.14
C VAL A 235 28.77 -11.48 12.38
N ARG A 236 28.76 -10.89 13.57
CA ARG A 236 27.82 -9.82 13.96
C ARG A 236 28.24 -8.46 13.40
N PHE A 237 29.53 -8.15 13.47
CA PHE A 237 30.16 -6.87 13.12
C PHE A 237 31.33 -7.04 12.12
N PRO A 238 31.09 -7.62 10.92
CA PRO A 238 32.16 -8.00 9.99
C PRO A 238 33.03 -6.82 9.49
N LEU A 239 32.55 -5.57 9.56
CA LEU A 239 33.30 -4.38 9.15
C LEU A 239 34.45 -4.02 10.11
N ASN A 240 34.47 -4.58 11.33
CA ASN A 240 35.59 -4.44 12.27
C ASN A 240 36.78 -5.35 11.95
N TYR A 241 36.66 -6.20 10.91
CA TYR A 241 37.60 -7.27 10.58
C TYR A 241 38.14 -7.12 9.15
N GLU A 242 39.00 -8.05 8.74
CA GLU A 242 39.67 -8.02 7.44
C GLU A 242 38.69 -8.07 6.25
N LEU A 243 38.74 -7.05 5.40
CA LEU A 243 37.85 -6.92 4.23
C LEU A 243 38.45 -7.48 2.92
N GLU A 244 39.76 -7.75 2.86
CA GLU A 244 40.45 -8.23 1.64
C GLU A 244 39.81 -9.48 0.99
N PRO A 245 39.28 -10.48 1.73
CA PRO A 245 38.60 -11.63 1.13
C PRO A 245 37.29 -11.32 0.38
N PHE A 246 36.79 -10.08 0.47
CA PHE A 246 35.48 -9.65 -0.03
C PHE A 246 35.62 -8.57 -1.10
N ASN A 247 35.05 -8.80 -2.28
CA ASN A 247 35.05 -7.84 -3.40
C ASN A 247 33.71 -7.11 -3.57
N PHE A 248 32.77 -7.29 -2.63
CA PHE A 248 31.43 -6.69 -2.68
C PHE A 248 30.92 -6.35 -1.28
N LEU A 249 30.27 -5.20 -1.15
CA LEU A 249 29.60 -4.73 0.05
C LEU A 249 28.10 -4.75 -0.21
N ARG A 250 27.36 -5.65 0.44
CA ARG A 250 25.88 -5.58 0.43
C ARG A 250 25.46 -4.40 1.30
N VAL A 251 24.62 -3.51 0.77
CA VAL A 251 24.04 -2.40 1.53
C VAL A 251 22.55 -2.66 1.54
N GLU A 252 21.99 -2.98 2.71
CA GLU A 252 20.63 -3.48 2.86
C GLU A 252 19.93 -2.77 4.04
N GLY A 253 18.58 -2.75 4.03
CA GLY A 253 17.77 -2.07 5.05
C GLY A 253 17.37 -0.62 4.73
N HIS A 254 17.82 -0.04 3.61
CA HIS A 254 17.56 1.38 3.30
C HIS A 254 16.27 1.66 2.49
N ILE A 255 15.69 0.64 1.83
CA ILE A 255 14.49 0.81 0.99
C ILE A 255 13.28 1.21 1.86
N GLY A 256 12.50 2.18 1.38
CA GLY A 256 11.33 2.74 2.07
C GLY A 256 11.64 3.82 3.10
N GLN A 257 12.92 4.11 3.39
CA GLN A 257 13.32 5.18 4.31
C GLN A 257 13.59 6.49 3.56
N ASN A 258 13.60 7.62 4.28
CA ASN A 258 13.94 8.92 3.68
C ASN A 258 15.42 8.94 3.24
N PHE A 259 15.67 9.37 2.00
CA PHE A 259 16.98 9.31 1.38
C PHE A 259 18.05 10.14 2.09
N VAL A 260 17.69 11.23 2.79
CA VAL A 260 18.64 12.07 3.53
C VAL A 260 19.20 11.27 4.72
N ALA A 261 18.32 10.64 5.51
CA ALA A 261 18.72 9.79 6.63
C ALA A 261 19.49 8.54 6.17
N VAL A 262 19.08 7.94 5.05
CA VAL A 262 19.82 6.81 4.44
C VAL A 262 21.23 7.23 4.02
N LEU A 263 21.34 8.33 3.29
CA LEU A 263 22.61 8.84 2.78
C LEU A 263 23.55 9.16 3.95
N ALA A 264 23.04 9.85 4.98
CA ALA A 264 23.76 10.15 6.22
C ALA A 264 24.35 8.89 6.88
N GLU A 265 23.55 7.86 7.09
CA GLU A 265 24.00 6.64 7.77
C GLU A 265 24.99 5.82 6.92
N VAL A 266 24.77 5.71 5.61
CA VAL A 266 25.71 5.00 4.71
C VAL A 266 27.06 5.74 4.64
N LEU A 267 27.05 7.07 4.63
CA LEU A 267 28.27 7.90 4.64
C LEU A 267 28.99 7.82 6.00
N SER A 268 28.25 7.88 7.11
CA SER A 268 28.77 7.64 8.46
C SER A 268 29.48 6.29 8.56
N GLN A 269 28.88 5.21 8.02
CA GLN A 269 29.53 3.89 7.96
C GLN A 269 30.72 3.85 6.99
N LYS A 270 30.63 4.50 5.82
CA LYS A 270 31.75 4.64 4.85
C LYS A 270 32.96 5.27 5.52
N ASP A 271 32.79 6.37 6.24
CA ASP A 271 33.91 7.08 6.86
C ASP A 271 34.43 6.34 8.10
N ARG A 272 33.53 5.87 8.98
CA ARG A 272 33.88 5.12 10.20
C ARG A 272 34.69 3.85 9.91
N PHE A 273 34.32 3.11 8.87
CA PHE A 273 35.00 1.87 8.47
C PHE A 273 35.99 2.05 7.31
N ARG A 274 36.14 3.29 6.80
CA ARG A 274 37.00 3.66 5.65
C ARG A 274 36.75 2.79 4.42
N LEU A 275 35.47 2.64 4.08
CA LEU A 275 35.02 1.79 2.98
C LEU A 275 35.40 2.42 1.62
N PRO A 276 36.07 1.68 0.72
CA PRO A 276 36.52 2.19 -0.58
C PRO A 276 35.37 2.18 -1.61
N ILE A 277 34.33 2.94 -1.33
CA ILE A 277 33.14 3.12 -2.17
C ILE A 277 32.69 4.58 -2.13
N ASP A 278 31.93 5.01 -3.14
CA ASP A 278 31.20 6.28 -3.12
C ASP A 278 29.69 6.05 -3.13
N VAL A 279 28.93 7.12 -2.83
CA VAL A 279 27.47 7.07 -2.72
C VAL A 279 26.89 8.29 -3.43
N VAL A 280 25.87 8.06 -4.27
CA VAL A 280 25.12 9.10 -4.98
C VAL A 280 23.63 8.86 -4.74
N ALA A 281 22.86 9.92 -4.47
CA ALA A 281 21.40 9.87 -4.42
C ALA A 281 20.82 10.52 -5.68
N LEU A 282 19.85 9.86 -6.33
CA LEU A 282 19.22 10.32 -7.57
C LEU A 282 17.71 10.44 -7.42
N LYS A 283 17.18 11.59 -7.86
CA LYS A 283 15.74 11.86 -7.88
C LYS A 283 15.07 11.16 -9.06
N THR A 284 13.87 10.64 -8.83
CA THR A 284 12.96 10.22 -9.91
C THR A 284 12.08 11.37 -10.40
N GLY A 285 11.69 11.32 -11.68
CA GLY A 285 10.91 12.36 -12.35
C GLY A 285 11.72 13.10 -13.41
N ARG A 286 11.24 14.30 -13.78
CA ARG A 286 11.82 15.14 -14.83
C ARG A 286 12.28 16.51 -14.35
N ASN A 287 11.79 16.99 -13.21
CA ASN A 287 12.14 18.32 -12.70
C ASN A 287 13.30 18.26 -11.68
N ALA A 288 14.36 18.98 -12.00
CA ALA A 288 15.58 19.16 -11.23
C ALA A 288 15.52 20.31 -10.20
N ASP A 289 14.63 21.29 -10.36
CA ASP A 289 14.53 22.51 -9.52
C ASP A 289 14.52 22.19 -8.02
N ASN A 290 13.61 21.31 -7.60
CA ASN A 290 13.45 20.83 -6.22
C ASN A 290 14.37 19.62 -5.92
N ILE A 291 15.63 19.65 -6.35
CA ILE A 291 16.65 18.71 -5.85
C ILE A 291 17.45 19.46 -4.77
N PRO A 292 17.34 19.08 -3.48
CA PRO A 292 18.19 19.66 -2.46
C PRO A 292 19.62 19.25 -2.75
N LEU A 293 20.45 20.23 -3.08
CA LEU A 293 21.89 20.05 -3.12
C LEU A 293 22.41 20.09 -1.67
N PRO A 294 23.36 19.22 -1.28
CA PRO A 294 24.14 19.44 -0.08
C PRO A 294 24.78 20.83 -0.13
N GLU A 295 25.00 21.45 1.04
CA GLU A 295 25.61 22.78 1.14
C GLU A 295 26.97 22.79 0.42
N GLU A 296 27.74 21.70 0.45
CA GLU A 296 29.02 21.60 -0.25
C GLU A 296 28.92 21.29 -1.76
N VAL A 297 27.72 21.02 -2.27
CA VAL A 297 27.44 20.95 -3.71
C VAL A 297 26.88 22.29 -4.21
N GLU A 298 26.38 23.14 -3.33
CA GLU A 298 26.35 24.58 -3.56
C GLU A 298 27.78 25.17 -3.47
N GLU A 299 28.65 24.63 -2.61
CA GLU A 299 30.13 24.75 -2.69
C GLU A 299 30.79 23.81 -3.72
N CYS A 300 30.08 23.38 -4.77
CA CYS A 300 30.76 23.16 -6.05
C CYS A 300 31.19 24.54 -6.55
N HIS A 301 32.17 25.13 -5.86
CA HIS A 301 32.86 26.33 -6.27
C HIS A 301 33.40 26.03 -7.65
N PHE A 302 32.74 26.59 -8.65
CA PHE A 302 33.32 26.85 -9.94
C PHE A 302 34.43 27.86 -9.65
N GLN A 303 35.61 27.39 -9.24
CA GLN A 303 36.71 28.22 -8.73
C GLN A 303 37.15 29.25 -9.79
N ASP A 304 36.88 28.96 -11.05
CA ASP A 304 37.01 29.89 -12.17
C ASP A 304 35.98 31.05 -12.13
N LEU A 305 34.74 30.79 -11.72
CA LEU A 305 33.71 31.83 -11.53
C LEU A 305 33.85 32.58 -10.20
N GLU A 306 34.19 31.88 -9.11
CA GLU A 306 34.42 32.52 -7.80
C GLU A 306 35.57 33.52 -7.88
N ALA A 307 36.73 33.12 -8.44
CA ALA A 307 37.86 34.02 -8.62
C ALA A 307 37.56 35.21 -9.55
N LEU A 308 36.64 35.05 -10.51
CA LEU A 308 36.14 36.16 -11.33
C LEU A 308 35.19 37.07 -10.55
N TYR A 309 34.30 36.51 -9.72
CA TYR A 309 33.42 37.27 -8.84
C TYR A 309 34.22 38.08 -7.83
N ASP A 310 35.15 37.45 -7.10
CA ASP A 310 36.05 38.10 -6.14
C ASP A 310 36.76 39.30 -6.77
N SER A 311 37.36 39.11 -7.96
CA SER A 311 38.07 40.18 -8.66
C SER A 311 37.16 41.35 -9.05
N LEU A 312 35.91 41.07 -9.47
CA LEU A 312 34.95 42.11 -9.85
C LEU A 312 34.35 42.82 -8.63
N ARG A 313 34.10 42.06 -7.56
CA ARG A 313 33.62 42.53 -6.26
C ARG A 313 34.63 43.48 -5.63
N GLU A 314 35.88 43.05 -5.48
CA GLU A 314 36.94 43.87 -4.88
C GLU A 314 37.21 45.14 -5.70
N GLU A 315 37.15 45.07 -7.04
CA GLU A 315 37.28 46.27 -7.87
C GLU A 315 36.12 47.25 -7.65
N LEU A 316 34.87 46.77 -7.59
CA LEU A 316 33.69 47.61 -7.34
C LEU A 316 33.69 48.18 -5.91
N VAL A 317 33.99 47.36 -4.89
CA VAL A 317 34.10 47.79 -3.49
C VAL A 317 35.23 48.83 -3.33
N CYS A 318 36.37 48.64 -3.99
CA CYS A 318 37.47 49.60 -4.00
C CYS A 318 37.04 50.95 -4.59
N ARG A 319 36.32 50.95 -5.73
CA ARG A 319 35.77 52.18 -6.34
C ARG A 319 34.74 52.87 -5.45
N ILE A 320 33.82 52.11 -4.87
CA ILE A 320 32.83 52.65 -3.91
C ILE A 320 33.56 53.26 -2.70
N CYS A 321 34.58 52.59 -2.16
CA CYS A 321 35.40 53.09 -1.05
C CYS A 321 36.11 54.39 -1.42
N GLU A 322 36.75 54.47 -2.59
CA GLU A 322 37.42 55.67 -3.09
C GLU A 322 36.44 56.85 -3.19
N THR A 323 35.27 56.67 -3.81
CA THR A 323 34.31 57.77 -3.94
C THR A 323 33.65 58.15 -2.61
N VAL A 324 33.34 57.18 -1.72
CA VAL A 324 32.84 57.50 -0.37
C VAL A 324 33.89 58.29 0.42
N MET A 325 35.18 57.95 0.32
CA MET A 325 36.27 58.72 0.95
C MET A 325 36.39 60.16 0.39
N ARG A 326 36.17 60.35 -0.92
CA ARG A 326 36.14 61.68 -1.55
C ARG A 326 34.94 62.50 -1.06
N LEU A 327 33.72 61.95 -1.15
CA LEU A 327 32.49 62.56 -0.64
C LEU A 327 32.58 62.88 0.87
N TYR A 328 33.20 62.02 1.67
CA TYR A 328 33.45 62.26 3.10
C TYR A 328 34.36 63.47 3.35
N ASN A 329 35.34 63.71 2.47
CA ASN A 329 36.29 64.81 2.59
C ASN A 329 35.82 66.11 1.94
N THR A 330 34.66 66.13 1.28
CA THR A 330 34.08 67.35 0.71
C THR A 330 33.92 68.41 1.82
N PRO A 331 34.60 69.57 1.70
CA PRO A 331 34.57 70.60 2.72
C PRO A 331 33.22 71.31 2.73
N ILE A 332 32.77 71.70 3.92
CA ILE A 332 31.60 72.55 4.11
C ILE A 332 32.08 73.99 4.07
N LEU A 333 31.85 74.67 2.96
CA LEU A 333 32.18 76.08 2.82
C LEU A 333 31.18 76.91 3.65
N THR A 334 31.66 77.45 4.76
CA THR A 334 31.01 78.51 5.53
C THR A 334 31.65 79.86 5.21
N ASN A 335 31.00 80.98 5.57
CA ASN A 335 31.52 82.32 5.29
C ASN A 335 32.70 82.75 6.22
N GLU A 336 33.33 81.81 6.92
CA GLU A 336 34.47 82.03 7.82
C GLU A 336 35.62 81.09 7.42
N GLU A 337 36.88 81.50 7.64
CA GLU A 337 38.07 80.78 7.12
C GLU A 337 38.16 79.33 7.64
N VAL A 338 37.91 78.36 6.75
CA VAL A 338 37.96 76.91 7.04
C VAL A 338 39.41 76.48 7.29
N GLY A 339 39.70 76.00 8.51
CA GLY A 339 41.08 75.73 8.96
C GLY A 339 41.23 74.60 9.99
N GLY A 340 40.24 73.72 10.13
CA GLY A 340 40.26 72.63 11.09
C GLY A 340 41.24 71.50 10.73
N SER A 341 42.50 71.60 11.18
CA SER A 341 43.53 70.56 10.98
C SER A 341 43.31 69.27 11.81
N GLN A 342 42.16 69.11 12.47
CA GLN A 342 41.83 67.92 13.26
C GLN A 342 41.16 66.84 12.38
N THR A 343 41.62 65.59 12.55
CA THR A 343 41.13 64.44 11.78
C THR A 343 40.62 63.33 12.69
N PHE A 344 39.49 62.73 12.33
CA PHE A 344 38.81 61.69 13.11
C PHE A 344 38.74 60.37 12.34
N LEU A 345 38.72 59.24 13.07
CA LEU A 345 38.46 57.92 12.47
C LEU A 345 36.94 57.78 12.23
N PRO A 346 36.50 57.27 11.07
CA PRO A 346 35.08 57.01 10.83
C PRO A 346 34.54 55.92 11.77
N GLN A 347 33.31 56.08 12.25
CA GLN A 347 32.56 55.03 12.93
C GLN A 347 31.84 54.13 11.92
N LEU A 348 31.55 54.62 10.70
CA LEU A 348 30.97 53.84 9.61
C LEU A 348 31.80 52.57 9.31
N THR A 349 31.20 51.41 9.55
CA THR A 349 31.84 50.09 9.41
C THR A 349 32.43 49.86 8.02
N PHE A 350 31.73 50.28 6.95
CA PHE A 350 32.21 50.14 5.58
C PHE A 350 33.60 50.77 5.37
N LEU A 351 33.78 52.03 5.77
CA LEU A 351 35.08 52.73 5.67
C LEU A 351 36.15 52.12 6.59
N ARG A 352 35.76 51.62 7.78
CA ARG A 352 36.69 50.91 8.67
C ARG A 352 37.22 49.61 8.06
N ASN A 353 36.43 48.95 7.22
CA ASN A 353 36.81 47.72 6.54
C ASN A 353 37.63 48.01 5.27
N CYS A 354 37.14 48.87 4.36
CA CYS A 354 37.77 49.12 3.07
C CYS A 354 38.97 50.07 3.13
N ALA A 355 39.02 50.97 4.13
CA ALA A 355 40.10 51.94 4.30
C ALA A 355 40.43 52.20 5.80
N PRO A 356 40.95 51.21 6.54
CA PRO A 356 41.13 51.27 8.00
C PRO A 356 42.02 52.41 8.52
N ASN A 357 42.86 52.99 7.65
CA ASN A 357 43.73 54.12 7.97
C ASN A 357 43.14 55.50 7.59
N PHE A 358 41.97 55.53 6.94
CA PHE A 358 41.29 56.75 6.54
C PHE A 358 40.88 57.58 7.75
N ARG A 359 40.98 58.90 7.61
CA ARG A 359 40.50 59.86 8.61
C ARG A 359 39.86 61.03 7.88
N TYR A 360 38.66 61.41 8.30
CA TYR A 360 37.93 62.57 7.79
C TYR A 360 38.28 63.81 8.61
N ARG A 361 38.08 65.01 8.05
CA ARG A 361 38.34 66.30 8.72
C ARG A 361 37.08 66.87 9.38
N VAL A 362 37.25 67.76 10.35
CA VAL A 362 36.13 68.62 10.76
C VAL A 362 35.72 69.54 9.60
N ASP A 363 34.49 70.05 9.67
CA ASP A 363 33.88 70.92 8.65
C ASP A 363 33.81 70.24 7.28
N THR A 364 33.45 68.95 7.26
CA THR A 364 33.23 68.14 6.05
C THR A 364 31.89 67.41 6.07
N VAL A 365 31.42 67.01 4.89
CA VAL A 365 30.23 66.15 4.75
C VAL A 365 30.37 64.86 5.58
N GLY A 366 31.57 64.28 5.65
CA GLY A 366 31.85 63.10 6.47
C GLY A 366 31.52 63.32 7.95
N GLN A 367 31.82 64.49 8.52
CA GLN A 367 31.43 64.81 9.89
C GLN A 367 29.91 64.87 10.08
N LEU A 368 29.18 65.44 9.11
CA LEU A 368 27.71 65.48 9.15
C LEU A 368 27.08 64.09 9.02
N TYR A 369 27.67 63.21 8.20
CA TYR A 369 27.23 61.83 8.04
C TYR A 369 27.46 61.03 9.33
N GLU A 370 28.67 61.08 9.89
CA GLU A 370 29.03 60.39 11.14
C GLU A 370 28.20 60.85 12.35
N ASN A 371 27.90 62.15 12.46
CA ASN A 371 27.01 62.69 13.50
C ASN A 371 25.57 62.14 13.42
N ASN A 372 25.14 61.70 12.24
CA ASN A 372 23.82 61.13 11.98
C ASN A 372 23.82 59.60 11.85
N LEU A 373 24.96 58.93 12.11
CA LEU A 373 25.15 57.52 11.79
C LEU A 373 24.09 56.60 12.42
N SER A 374 23.71 56.88 13.67
CA SER A 374 22.67 56.14 14.43
C SER A 374 21.23 56.50 14.06
N GLN A 375 21.02 57.50 13.19
CA GLN A 375 19.71 57.96 12.74
C GLN A 375 19.36 57.52 11.30
N HIS A 376 20.32 57.02 10.51
CA HIS A 376 20.01 56.42 9.23
C HIS A 376 19.21 55.14 9.42
N THR A 377 18.24 54.89 8.55
CA THR A 377 17.36 53.71 8.63
C THR A 377 17.67 52.71 7.49
N ALA A 378 16.93 51.61 7.41
CA ALA A 378 16.94 50.76 6.21
C ALA A 378 16.33 51.47 4.99
N ALA A 379 15.40 52.42 5.20
CA ALA A 379 14.64 53.10 4.14
C ALA A 379 15.34 54.35 3.57
N GLY A 380 16.26 54.97 4.32
CA GLY A 380 16.96 56.17 3.86
C GLY A 380 17.82 56.84 4.95
N PRO A 381 18.64 57.83 4.56
CA PRO A 381 19.50 58.55 5.49
C PRO A 381 18.75 59.62 6.31
N SER A 382 19.22 59.91 7.52
CA SER A 382 18.86 61.14 8.23
C SER A 382 19.57 62.34 7.61
N PHE A 383 18.84 63.45 7.50
CA PHE A 383 19.35 64.76 7.07
C PHE A 383 19.38 65.78 8.23
N ALA A 384 19.30 65.33 9.49
CA ALA A 384 19.28 66.23 10.63
C ALA A 384 20.57 67.07 10.70
N ASN A 385 20.42 68.39 10.76
CA ASN A 385 21.52 69.36 10.71
C ASN A 385 22.40 69.31 9.44
N VAL A 386 21.96 68.65 8.36
CA VAL A 386 22.64 68.68 7.05
C VAL A 386 22.14 69.89 6.26
N PRO A 387 22.99 70.85 5.85
CA PRO A 387 22.56 71.95 4.98
C PRO A 387 22.11 71.40 3.63
N PHE A 388 21.06 72.00 3.06
CA PHE A 388 20.40 71.49 1.84
C PHE A 388 21.38 71.28 0.66
N SER A 389 22.40 72.14 0.53
CA SER A 389 23.46 72.03 -0.47
C SER A 389 24.26 70.72 -0.42
N TYR A 390 24.38 70.08 0.76
CA TYR A 390 25.10 68.82 0.92
C TYR A 390 24.19 67.59 1.05
N ALA A 391 22.86 67.76 1.00
CA ALA A 391 21.92 66.65 1.11
C ALA A 391 22.16 65.57 0.02
N ALA A 392 22.52 65.98 -1.21
CA ALA A 392 22.90 65.06 -2.28
C ALA A 392 24.10 64.18 -1.89
N HIS A 393 25.13 64.73 -1.25
CA HIS A 393 26.32 63.97 -0.83
C HIS A 393 25.96 62.94 0.24
N THR A 394 25.19 63.32 1.26
CA THR A 394 24.67 62.40 2.29
C THR A 394 23.84 61.27 1.67
N TYR A 395 23.02 61.59 0.66
CA TYR A 395 22.24 60.60 -0.08
C TYR A 395 23.13 59.65 -0.89
N TYR A 396 24.12 60.18 -1.61
CA TYR A 396 25.05 59.36 -2.40
C TYR A 396 25.89 58.44 -1.52
N ILE A 397 26.45 58.93 -0.40
CA ILE A 397 27.18 58.11 0.58
C ILE A 397 26.30 56.96 1.07
N PHE A 398 25.05 57.24 1.49
CA PHE A 398 24.15 56.21 1.98
C PHE A 398 23.88 55.13 0.93
N HIS A 399 23.53 55.52 -0.31
CA HIS A 399 23.22 54.54 -1.34
C HIS A 399 24.45 53.78 -1.87
N LEU A 400 25.63 54.39 -1.87
CA LEU A 400 26.91 53.72 -2.15
C LEU A 400 27.24 52.64 -1.12
N VAL A 401 27.11 52.97 0.17
CA VAL A 401 27.31 52.01 1.27
C VAL A 401 26.28 50.87 1.17
N ARG A 402 25.00 51.18 0.95
CA ARG A 402 23.95 50.16 0.76
C ARG A 402 24.16 49.29 -0.49
N LEU A 403 24.83 49.80 -1.52
CA LEU A 403 25.20 49.03 -2.71
C LEU A 403 26.34 48.06 -2.39
N ALA A 404 27.39 48.52 -1.71
CA ALA A 404 28.49 47.65 -1.27
C ALA A 404 28.01 46.57 -0.27
N GLU A 405 27.11 46.91 0.65
CA GLU A 405 26.47 45.96 1.58
C GLU A 405 25.60 44.89 0.89
N SER A 406 25.23 45.08 -0.39
CA SER A 406 24.48 44.09 -1.16
C SER A 406 25.35 43.13 -1.97
N LEU A 407 26.68 43.28 -1.92
CA LEU A 407 27.64 42.30 -2.44
C LEU A 407 27.98 41.30 -1.34
N SER A 408 27.55 40.05 -1.51
CA SER A 408 27.95 38.92 -0.67
C SER A 408 29.45 38.64 -0.77
N ASP A 409 29.99 37.85 0.16
CA ASP A 409 31.39 37.38 0.11
C ASP A 409 31.62 36.30 -0.96
N THR A 410 30.58 35.52 -1.35
CA THR A 410 30.65 34.51 -2.42
C THR A 410 29.57 34.72 -3.49
N VAL A 411 29.80 34.23 -4.70
CA VAL A 411 28.80 34.28 -5.79
C VAL A 411 27.56 33.42 -5.47
N SER A 412 27.73 32.34 -4.69
CA SER A 412 26.65 31.43 -4.29
C SER A 412 25.59 32.10 -3.42
N THR A 413 25.99 33.06 -2.59
CA THR A 413 25.12 33.79 -1.64
C THR A 413 24.64 35.15 -2.17
N LEU A 414 24.92 35.48 -3.44
CA LEU A 414 24.59 36.77 -4.03
C LEU A 414 23.09 36.90 -4.37
N ASP A 415 22.37 37.75 -3.63
CA ASP A 415 21.08 38.28 -4.05
C ASP A 415 21.28 39.30 -5.20
N PHE A 416 21.41 38.77 -6.41
CA PHE A 416 21.60 39.57 -7.61
C PHE A 416 20.40 40.49 -7.88
N ALA A 417 19.18 40.14 -7.46
CA ALA A 417 18.01 40.98 -7.65
C ALA A 417 18.09 42.25 -6.79
N THR A 418 18.46 42.12 -5.50
CA THR A 418 18.72 43.25 -4.61
C THR A 418 19.92 44.07 -5.08
N PHE A 419 21.04 43.44 -5.44
CA PHE A 419 22.22 44.13 -5.96
C PHE A 419 21.89 44.93 -7.24
N SER A 420 21.29 44.29 -8.24
CA SER A 420 20.95 44.93 -9.52
C SER A 420 19.94 46.06 -9.34
N ASN A 421 18.94 45.92 -8.45
CA ASN A 421 17.98 46.98 -8.16
C ASN A 421 18.66 48.18 -7.49
N ARG A 422 19.51 47.95 -6.48
CA ARG A 422 20.27 49.01 -5.81
C ARG A 422 21.22 49.72 -6.78
N TYR A 423 21.93 48.95 -7.61
CA TYR A 423 22.82 49.49 -8.64
C TYR A 423 22.05 50.36 -9.62
N ALA A 424 20.97 49.86 -10.22
CA ALA A 424 20.16 50.60 -11.19
C ALA A 424 19.52 51.86 -10.57
N THR A 425 18.98 51.76 -9.35
CA THR A 425 18.39 52.90 -8.63
C THR A 425 19.44 53.97 -8.38
N PHE A 426 20.61 53.60 -7.85
CA PHE A 426 21.69 54.55 -7.58
C PHE A 426 22.23 55.18 -8.87
N PHE A 427 22.55 54.39 -9.90
CA PHE A 427 23.08 54.90 -11.17
C PHE A 427 22.11 55.81 -11.91
N ASN A 428 20.80 55.56 -11.85
CA ASN A 428 19.80 56.45 -12.44
C ASN A 428 19.77 57.82 -11.74
N ILE A 429 19.90 57.85 -10.40
CA ILE A 429 19.92 59.10 -9.63
C ILE A 429 21.25 59.84 -9.81
N VAL A 430 22.38 59.14 -9.86
CA VAL A 430 23.68 59.73 -10.17
C VAL A 430 23.70 60.29 -11.59
N ARG A 431 23.20 59.56 -12.60
CA ARG A 431 23.09 60.06 -13.97
C ARG A 431 22.23 61.33 -14.04
N ALA A 432 21.04 61.32 -13.44
CA ALA A 432 20.18 62.50 -13.43
C ALA A 432 20.81 63.70 -12.70
N GLY A 433 21.57 63.46 -11.63
CA GLY A 433 22.36 64.49 -10.95
C GLY A 433 23.50 65.02 -11.82
N ASN A 434 24.22 64.14 -12.51
CA ASN A 434 25.33 64.48 -13.39
C ASN A 434 24.86 65.27 -14.61
N ASP A 435 23.78 64.84 -15.28
CA ASP A 435 23.14 65.55 -16.38
C ASP A 435 22.68 66.96 -15.94
N PHE A 436 22.19 67.10 -14.71
CA PHE A 436 21.83 68.40 -14.14
C PHE A 436 23.06 69.29 -13.89
N LEU A 437 24.14 68.75 -13.33
CA LEU A 437 25.41 69.47 -13.13
C LEU A 437 26.07 69.87 -14.46
N LEU A 438 26.05 68.98 -15.46
CA LEU A 438 26.51 69.25 -16.82
C LEU A 438 25.74 70.42 -17.45
N ASN A 439 24.41 70.47 -17.32
CA ASN A 439 23.63 71.60 -17.83
C ASN A 439 23.94 72.91 -17.08
N LEU A 440 24.21 72.86 -15.77
CA LEU A 440 24.62 74.05 -14.99
C LEU A 440 26.04 74.54 -15.29
N THR A 441 26.94 73.66 -15.76
CA THR A 441 28.37 73.99 -15.96
C THR A 441 28.75 74.25 -17.41
N ASN A 442 28.00 73.75 -18.40
CA ASN A 442 28.25 73.99 -19.83
C ASN A 442 27.68 75.31 -20.37
N ASP A 443 26.78 75.96 -19.65
CA ASP A 443 26.08 77.15 -20.15
C ASP A 443 26.96 78.42 -20.02
N GLU A 444 27.20 79.10 -21.15
CA GLU A 444 27.92 80.39 -21.26
C GLU A 444 27.07 81.58 -20.72
N ILE A 445 26.23 81.32 -19.71
CA ILE A 445 25.21 82.25 -19.20
C ILE A 445 25.85 83.29 -18.27
N ASN A 446 26.02 84.48 -18.84
CA ASN A 446 26.27 85.72 -18.13
C ASN A 446 25.11 86.11 -17.19
N THR A 447 25.05 85.54 -15.98
CA THR A 447 24.56 86.22 -14.75
C THR A 447 24.86 85.39 -13.50
N ASN A 448 25.61 85.97 -12.56
CA ASN A 448 25.78 85.59 -11.13
C ASN A 448 25.25 84.20 -10.72
N VAL A 449 26.04 83.14 -10.93
CA VAL A 449 25.76 81.81 -10.36
C VAL A 449 26.24 81.75 -8.89
N ASP A 450 25.69 82.64 -8.04
CA ASP A 450 25.71 82.52 -6.58
C ASP A 450 24.58 81.58 -6.09
N ILE A 451 24.23 80.57 -6.89
CA ILE A 451 23.04 79.73 -6.65
C ILE A 451 23.31 78.70 -5.54
N TYR A 452 24.56 78.25 -5.40
CA TYR A 452 25.04 77.43 -4.28
C TYR A 452 26.50 77.78 -3.93
N PRO A 453 26.79 78.87 -3.19
CA PRO A 453 28.16 79.26 -2.80
C PRO A 453 28.84 78.30 -1.79
N GLY A 454 28.23 77.12 -1.55
CA GLY A 454 28.71 76.12 -0.59
C GLY A 454 29.44 74.93 -1.22
N VAL A 455 29.24 74.62 -2.52
CA VAL A 455 29.66 73.34 -3.10
C VAL A 455 30.50 73.57 -4.35
N ASP A 456 31.64 72.89 -4.43
CA ASP A 456 32.40 72.76 -5.67
C ASP A 456 31.67 71.80 -6.62
N LEU A 457 31.02 72.37 -7.64
CA LEU A 457 30.19 71.63 -8.59
C LEU A 457 31.04 70.89 -9.66
N GLU A 458 32.31 71.28 -9.84
CA GLU A 458 33.23 70.61 -10.76
C GLU A 458 33.80 69.35 -10.09
N GLU A 459 34.31 69.47 -8.86
CA GLU A 459 34.77 68.31 -8.07
C GLU A 459 33.63 67.32 -7.78
N LEU A 460 32.40 67.78 -7.51
CA LEU A 460 31.26 66.87 -7.38
C LEU A 460 30.96 66.13 -8.70
N GLN A 461 31.03 66.81 -9.85
CA GLN A 461 30.81 66.20 -11.15
C GLN A 461 31.87 65.12 -11.44
N ASP A 462 33.16 65.41 -11.22
CA ASP A 462 34.27 64.46 -11.35
C ASP A 462 34.08 63.22 -10.44
N GLN A 463 33.57 63.41 -9.22
CA GLN A 463 33.26 62.32 -8.29
C GLN A 463 32.08 61.44 -8.78
N LEU A 464 31.08 62.01 -9.45
CA LEU A 464 29.96 61.28 -10.03
C LEU A 464 30.36 60.56 -11.32
N ASP A 465 31.13 61.20 -12.20
CA ASP A 465 31.65 60.60 -13.43
C ASP A 465 32.51 59.37 -13.13
N MET A 466 33.38 59.44 -12.11
CA MET A 466 34.19 58.30 -11.65
C MET A 466 33.34 57.06 -11.29
N LEU A 467 32.13 57.26 -10.75
CA LEU A 467 31.19 56.17 -10.48
C LEU A 467 30.49 55.70 -11.76
N LEU A 468 30.02 56.62 -12.60
CA LEU A 468 29.30 56.31 -13.83
C LEU A 468 30.11 55.46 -14.81
N TYR A 469 31.42 55.70 -14.92
CA TYR A 469 32.32 54.92 -15.79
C TYR A 469 32.83 53.60 -15.19
N SER A 470 32.44 53.23 -13.96
CA SER A 470 32.92 51.99 -13.32
C SER A 470 32.35 50.70 -13.94
N CYS A 471 31.10 50.75 -14.45
CA CYS A 471 30.47 49.71 -15.29
C CYS A 471 30.70 48.24 -14.86
N LYS A 472 30.35 47.85 -13.62
CA LYS A 472 30.55 46.48 -13.10
C LYS A 472 29.30 45.59 -13.05
N LEU A 473 28.10 46.12 -13.34
CA LEU A 473 26.87 45.34 -13.33
C LEU A 473 26.87 44.18 -14.34
N GLU A 474 27.16 44.45 -15.63
CA GLU A 474 27.11 43.44 -16.69
C GLU A 474 28.12 42.27 -16.50
N PRO A 475 29.39 42.51 -16.09
CA PRO A 475 30.30 41.41 -15.74
C PRO A 475 29.80 40.56 -14.57
N ILE A 476 29.34 41.19 -13.48
CA ILE A 476 28.85 40.47 -12.28
C ILE A 476 27.59 39.65 -12.64
N GLN A 477 26.67 40.24 -13.42
CA GLN A 477 25.50 39.54 -13.97
C GLN A 477 25.91 38.30 -14.77
N SER A 478 26.88 38.45 -15.68
CA SER A 478 27.34 37.36 -16.55
C SER A 478 27.95 36.20 -15.74
N VAL A 479 28.71 36.50 -14.67
CA VAL A 479 29.27 35.48 -13.77
C VAL A 479 28.17 34.78 -12.97
N TRP A 480 27.19 35.53 -12.45
CA TRP A 480 26.07 34.98 -11.70
C TRP A 480 25.14 34.12 -12.58
N GLU A 481 24.82 34.56 -13.79
CA GLU A 481 24.03 33.78 -14.76
C GLU A 481 24.74 32.48 -15.15
N GLU A 482 26.05 32.53 -15.41
CA GLU A 482 26.85 31.35 -15.72
C GLU A 482 26.97 30.40 -14.52
N TYR A 483 27.06 30.92 -13.29
CA TYR A 483 27.01 30.14 -12.05
C TYR A 483 25.68 29.38 -11.93
N GLN A 484 24.54 30.07 -12.03
CA GLN A 484 23.21 29.45 -12.00
C GLN A 484 23.04 28.41 -13.11
N ARG A 485 23.52 28.72 -14.33
CA ARG A 485 23.48 27.80 -15.49
C ARG A 485 24.37 26.56 -15.34
N ARG A 486 25.40 26.59 -14.49
CA ARG A 486 26.20 25.40 -14.16
C ARG A 486 25.60 24.62 -13.00
N LEU A 487 25.10 25.30 -11.97
CA LEU A 487 24.37 24.70 -10.85
C LEU A 487 23.18 23.87 -11.34
N GLU A 488 22.42 24.40 -12.29
CA GLU A 488 21.27 23.67 -12.85
C GLU A 488 21.69 22.42 -13.63
N LYS A 489 22.83 22.44 -14.34
CA LYS A 489 23.37 21.24 -14.99
C LYS A 489 23.84 20.17 -13.99
N VAL A 490 24.19 20.56 -12.76
CA VAL A 490 24.48 19.61 -11.67
C VAL A 490 23.16 18.99 -11.18
N ARG A 491 22.12 19.79 -10.91
CA ARG A 491 20.78 19.28 -10.55
C ARG A 491 20.21 18.35 -11.62
N GLU A 492 20.25 18.75 -12.89
CA GLU A 492 19.89 17.88 -14.02
C GLU A 492 20.67 16.55 -14.00
N GLY A 493 21.95 16.57 -13.60
CA GLY A 493 22.77 15.37 -13.47
C GLY A 493 22.31 14.38 -12.39
N LEU A 494 21.62 14.87 -11.36
CA LEU A 494 21.08 14.09 -10.24
C LEU A 494 19.68 13.49 -10.53
N LEU A 495 19.08 13.77 -11.71
CA LEU A 495 17.91 13.03 -12.18
C LEU A 495 18.32 11.64 -12.69
N LEU A 496 17.64 10.59 -12.23
CA LEU A 496 17.91 9.20 -12.64
C LEU A 496 17.91 9.02 -14.17
N SER A 497 17.00 9.69 -14.87
CA SER A 497 16.85 9.64 -16.33
C SER A 497 18.04 10.25 -17.09
N ASN A 498 18.72 11.24 -16.50
CA ASN A 498 19.90 11.88 -17.05
C ASN A 498 21.17 11.11 -16.68
N PHE A 499 21.26 10.70 -15.41
CA PHE A 499 22.35 9.88 -14.89
C PHE A 499 22.47 8.55 -15.64
N ALA A 500 21.38 7.80 -15.79
CA ALA A 500 21.39 6.50 -16.48
C ALA A 500 21.78 6.62 -17.97
N ARG A 501 21.50 7.76 -18.62
CA ARG A 501 21.97 8.04 -20.00
C ARG A 501 23.48 8.27 -20.08
N LYS A 502 24.08 8.92 -19.07
CA LYS A 502 25.55 9.07 -18.95
C LYS A 502 26.23 7.76 -18.51
N HIS A 503 25.54 6.94 -17.72
CA HIS A 503 26.06 5.73 -17.10
C HIS A 503 25.26 4.45 -17.46
N PRO A 504 25.33 3.98 -18.73
CA PRO A 504 24.56 2.81 -19.19
C PRO A 504 24.96 1.47 -18.55
N GLY A 505 26.02 1.45 -17.72
CA GLY A 505 26.44 0.28 -16.93
C GLY A 505 25.72 0.13 -15.58
N LEU A 506 24.77 1.00 -15.26
CA LEU A 506 24.01 1.00 -14.00
C LEU A 506 23.34 -0.36 -13.74
N THR A 507 23.69 -1.03 -12.63
CA THR A 507 23.27 -2.42 -12.37
C THR A 507 22.70 -2.58 -10.95
N HIS A 508 21.62 -3.34 -10.77
CA HIS A 508 21.05 -3.65 -9.45
C HIS A 508 21.65 -4.92 -8.84
N LYS A 509 22.19 -4.85 -7.61
CA LYS A 509 22.65 -6.01 -6.81
C LYS A 509 22.42 -5.93 -5.29
N ALA A 510 21.69 -4.94 -4.76
CA ALA A 510 21.55 -4.69 -3.31
C ALA A 510 22.92 -4.45 -2.66
N GLY A 511 23.61 -3.42 -3.15
CA GLY A 511 24.99 -3.07 -2.77
C GLY A 511 25.95 -2.83 -3.94
N VAL A 512 27.23 -2.68 -3.61
CA VAL A 512 28.27 -2.07 -4.44
C VAL A 512 29.60 -2.86 -4.37
N PRO A 513 30.37 -3.02 -5.46
CA PRO A 513 31.71 -3.63 -5.43
C PRO A 513 32.72 -2.70 -4.75
N ILE A 514 33.81 -3.29 -4.25
CA ILE A 514 34.98 -2.52 -3.79
C ILE A 514 35.52 -1.67 -4.95
N GLY A 515 35.66 -0.36 -4.74
CA GLY A 515 36.04 0.61 -5.78
C GLY A 515 34.90 1.07 -6.69
N GLY A 516 33.64 0.82 -6.32
CA GLY A 516 32.45 1.25 -7.07
C GLY A 516 31.63 2.33 -6.36
N THR A 517 30.68 2.92 -7.09
CA THR A 517 29.69 3.87 -6.55
C THR A 517 28.35 3.18 -6.32
N LEU A 518 27.81 3.30 -5.11
CA LEU A 518 26.42 2.99 -4.77
C LEU A 518 25.51 4.13 -5.24
N VAL A 519 24.39 3.79 -5.87
CA VAL A 519 23.43 4.75 -6.41
C VAL A 519 22.07 4.48 -5.77
N LEU A 520 21.66 5.35 -4.85
CA LEU A 520 20.35 5.34 -4.21
C LEU A 520 19.36 6.09 -5.10
N VAL A 521 18.15 5.56 -5.28
CA VAL A 521 17.10 6.18 -6.09
C VAL A 521 15.90 6.49 -5.21
N TYR A 522 15.48 7.75 -5.16
CA TYR A 522 14.40 8.21 -4.29
C TYR A 522 13.21 8.79 -5.06
N HIS A 523 12.03 8.73 -4.44
CA HIS A 523 10.81 9.31 -4.98
C HIS A 523 10.85 10.84 -4.91
N GLY A 524 10.83 11.52 -6.06
CA GLY A 524 10.67 12.96 -6.14
C GLY A 524 9.21 13.38 -6.03
N GLU A 525 8.96 14.64 -5.65
CA GLU A 525 7.62 15.24 -5.71
C GLU A 525 7.02 15.14 -7.12
N ASN A 526 5.81 14.64 -7.22
CA ASN A 526 5.04 14.64 -8.47
C ASN A 526 4.55 16.07 -8.74
N GLN A 527 5.01 16.69 -9.83
CA GLN A 527 4.36 17.87 -10.39
C GLN A 527 3.36 17.45 -11.47
N GLN A 528 2.25 18.18 -11.59
CA GLN A 528 1.18 17.88 -12.54
C GLN A 528 1.71 17.81 -13.98
N GLY A 529 1.76 16.60 -14.55
CA GLY A 529 2.21 16.39 -15.93
C GLY A 529 2.76 14.99 -16.27
N ASP A 530 3.04 14.12 -15.29
CA ASP A 530 3.76 12.85 -15.55
C ASP A 530 2.84 11.65 -15.90
N THR A 531 1.97 11.81 -16.90
CA THR A 531 1.28 10.67 -17.57
C THR A 531 1.98 10.32 -18.90
N ASN A 532 1.75 9.10 -19.39
CA ASN A 532 2.43 8.61 -20.60
C ASN A 532 1.96 9.38 -21.84
N VAL A 533 2.89 9.98 -22.59
CA VAL A 533 2.55 10.75 -23.80
C VAL A 533 1.99 9.83 -24.90
N GLN A 534 0.68 9.91 -25.11
CA GLN A 534 -0.01 9.39 -26.27
C GLN A 534 0.16 10.37 -27.42
N THR A 535 0.71 9.94 -28.55
CA THR A 535 0.79 10.75 -29.78
C THR A 535 -0.33 10.37 -30.74
N GLY A 536 -1.14 11.32 -31.17
CA GLY A 536 -2.36 11.08 -31.94
C GLY A 536 -3.15 12.37 -32.16
N ARG A 537 -4.13 12.38 -33.07
CA ARG A 537 -4.95 13.56 -33.33
C ARG A 537 -6.19 13.56 -32.42
N PHE A 538 -6.09 14.23 -31.28
CA PHE A 538 -7.17 14.32 -30.29
C PHE A 538 -7.99 15.60 -30.50
N VAL A 539 -9.30 15.52 -30.27
CA VAL A 539 -10.23 16.66 -30.40
C VAL A 539 -10.82 16.96 -29.04
N LEU A 540 -10.24 17.93 -28.35
CA LEU A 540 -10.74 18.42 -27.08
C LEU A 540 -11.95 19.33 -27.34
N ARG A 541 -13.06 19.03 -26.67
CA ARG A 541 -14.25 19.89 -26.61
C ARG A 541 -14.46 20.26 -25.16
N GLY A 542 -14.79 21.52 -24.88
CA GLY A 542 -15.07 21.91 -23.52
C GLY A 542 -15.85 23.20 -23.38
N ARG A 543 -16.13 23.56 -22.14
CA ARG A 543 -16.85 24.77 -21.74
C ARG A 543 -16.15 25.40 -20.54
N VAL A 544 -16.03 26.72 -20.52
CA VAL A 544 -15.43 27.47 -19.43
C VAL A 544 -16.50 28.27 -18.67
N THR A 545 -16.51 28.12 -17.35
CA THR A 545 -17.41 28.77 -16.41
C THR A 545 -16.65 29.45 -15.26
N VAL A 546 -17.36 30.30 -14.51
CA VAL A 546 -17.00 30.78 -13.19
C VAL A 546 -18.26 30.73 -12.33
N ASP A 547 -18.21 30.04 -11.20
CA ASP A 547 -19.35 29.83 -10.29
C ASP A 547 -20.62 29.33 -11.02
N GLY A 548 -20.44 28.56 -12.09
CA GLY A 548 -21.51 28.08 -12.98
C GLY A 548 -22.02 29.05 -14.05
N GLU A 549 -21.59 30.33 -14.07
CA GLU A 549 -21.88 31.25 -15.19
C GLU A 549 -20.88 31.07 -16.34
N VAL A 550 -21.32 31.33 -17.58
CA VAL A 550 -20.56 31.02 -18.81
C VAL A 550 -19.66 32.18 -19.23
N LEU A 551 -18.42 31.89 -19.63
CA LEU A 551 -17.45 32.93 -19.98
C LEU A 551 -17.04 32.91 -21.47
N PRO A 552 -17.53 33.86 -22.28
CA PRO A 552 -17.16 34.00 -23.68
C PRO A 552 -15.85 34.78 -23.88
N GLY A 553 -15.13 34.51 -24.97
CA GLY A 553 -13.92 35.26 -25.36
C GLY A 553 -12.64 34.94 -24.59
N ILE A 554 -12.61 33.89 -23.77
CA ILE A 554 -11.38 33.42 -23.11
C ILE A 554 -10.44 32.83 -24.16
N SER A 555 -9.17 33.22 -24.12
CA SER A 555 -8.13 32.69 -25.02
C SER A 555 -7.49 31.43 -24.42
N ILE A 556 -7.51 30.33 -25.16
CA ILE A 556 -6.99 29.03 -24.74
C ILE A 556 -5.75 28.71 -25.58
N PHE A 557 -4.61 28.60 -24.91
CA PHE A 557 -3.30 28.34 -25.49
C PHE A 557 -2.87 26.89 -25.28
N VAL A 558 -2.09 26.37 -26.22
CA VAL A 558 -1.35 25.10 -26.10
C VAL A 558 0.13 25.47 -26.05
N GLY A 559 0.73 25.33 -24.87
CA GLY A 559 2.04 25.95 -24.60
C GLY A 559 1.98 27.47 -24.83
N SER A 560 2.81 28.00 -25.73
CA SER A 560 2.83 29.42 -26.10
C SER A 560 1.96 29.79 -27.32
N ALA A 561 1.37 28.81 -28.01
CA ALA A 561 0.56 29.05 -29.21
C ALA A 561 -0.92 29.22 -28.86
N LEU A 562 -1.58 30.25 -29.42
CA LEU A 562 -3.03 30.40 -29.29
C LEU A 562 -3.73 29.25 -30.04
N GLY A 563 -4.48 28.43 -29.32
CA GLY A 563 -5.20 27.28 -29.87
C GLY A 563 -6.61 27.64 -30.34
N THR A 564 -7.40 28.26 -29.46
CA THR A 564 -8.79 28.68 -29.74
C THR A 564 -9.24 29.76 -28.76
N THR A 565 -10.41 30.37 -28.99
CA THR A 565 -11.14 31.17 -27.99
C THR A 565 -12.48 30.53 -27.65
N THR A 566 -13.08 30.85 -26.49
CA THR A 566 -14.45 30.42 -26.17
C THR A 566 -15.51 31.22 -26.94
N ASP A 567 -16.59 30.55 -27.33
CA ASP A 567 -17.76 31.14 -28.00
C ASP A 567 -18.72 31.86 -27.02
N MET A 568 -19.83 32.40 -27.53
CA MET A 568 -20.80 33.16 -26.72
C MET A 568 -21.47 32.34 -25.61
N ASP A 569 -21.47 31.01 -25.72
CA ASP A 569 -22.05 30.08 -24.75
C ASP A 569 -20.96 29.48 -23.82
N GLY A 570 -19.72 29.97 -23.93
CA GLY A 570 -18.54 29.55 -23.16
C GLY A 570 -17.82 28.31 -23.71
N ASN A 571 -18.21 27.77 -24.87
CA ASN A 571 -17.66 26.52 -25.39
C ASN A 571 -16.41 26.74 -26.25
N PHE A 572 -15.58 25.71 -26.37
CA PHE A 572 -14.42 25.69 -27.27
C PHE A 572 -14.21 24.31 -27.88
N VAL A 573 -13.53 24.28 -29.03
CA VAL A 573 -13.05 23.06 -29.68
C VAL A 573 -11.59 23.27 -30.09
N LEU A 574 -10.73 22.34 -29.73
CA LEU A 574 -9.29 22.42 -29.91
C LEU A 574 -8.74 21.06 -30.38
N ILE A 575 -7.77 21.08 -31.29
CA ILE A 575 -7.12 19.86 -31.78
C ILE A 575 -5.68 19.86 -31.26
N VAL A 576 -5.30 18.77 -30.58
CA VAL A 576 -3.95 18.56 -30.06
C VAL A 576 -3.36 17.27 -30.65
N ASN A 577 -2.05 17.23 -30.81
CA ASN A 577 -1.35 16.10 -31.44
C ASN A 577 -0.71 15.12 -30.43
N GLU A 578 -0.83 15.45 -29.15
CA GLU A 578 -0.32 14.68 -28.03
C GLU A 578 -1.21 14.90 -26.79
N LEU A 579 -1.32 13.87 -25.95
CA LEU A 579 -1.90 13.90 -24.61
C LEU A 579 -0.95 13.19 -23.63
N PRO A 580 -0.74 13.66 -22.40
CA PRO A 580 -1.41 14.80 -21.80
C PRO A 580 -0.95 16.14 -22.43
N VAL A 581 -1.80 17.15 -22.36
CA VAL A 581 -1.50 18.50 -22.82
C VAL A 581 -1.87 19.52 -21.75
N VAL A 582 -1.03 20.55 -21.58
CA VAL A 582 -1.36 21.70 -20.72
C VAL A 582 -2.06 22.76 -21.56
N LEU A 583 -3.30 23.07 -21.19
CA LEU A 583 -4.06 24.19 -21.72
C LEU A 583 -3.89 25.39 -20.79
N ARG A 584 -3.48 26.53 -21.34
CA ARG A 584 -3.34 27.79 -20.60
C ARG A 584 -4.46 28.74 -20.99
N LEU A 585 -5.32 29.10 -20.03
CA LEU A 585 -6.49 29.96 -20.22
C LEU A 585 -6.19 31.38 -19.76
N SER A 586 -6.34 32.35 -20.67
CA SER A 586 -6.08 33.77 -20.43
C SER A 586 -7.30 34.62 -20.76
N LEU A 587 -7.65 35.51 -19.82
CA LEU A 587 -8.62 36.58 -20.01
C LEU A 587 -7.98 37.90 -19.52
N ALA A 588 -8.21 38.98 -20.24
CA ALA A 588 -7.65 40.28 -19.88
C ALA A 588 -8.16 40.74 -18.51
N GLY A 589 -7.25 40.90 -17.54
CA GLY A 589 -7.55 41.33 -16.17
C GLY A 589 -7.69 40.22 -15.13
N LEU A 590 -7.53 38.94 -15.50
CA LEU A 590 -7.48 37.81 -14.56
C LEU A 590 -6.10 37.12 -14.58
N PRO A 591 -5.69 36.46 -13.48
CA PRO A 591 -4.51 35.59 -13.50
C PRO A 591 -4.68 34.48 -14.53
N THR A 592 -3.59 34.09 -15.20
CA THR A 592 -3.66 33.00 -16.18
C THR A 592 -3.74 31.66 -15.46
N ARG A 593 -4.65 30.77 -15.90
CA ARG A 593 -4.83 29.44 -15.31
C ARG A 593 -4.30 28.36 -16.26
N GLU A 594 -3.65 27.33 -15.72
CA GLU A 594 -3.17 26.18 -16.49
C GLU A 594 -3.93 24.92 -16.06
N ILE A 595 -4.23 24.04 -17.03
CA ILE A 595 -5.05 22.84 -16.84
C ILE A 595 -4.44 21.69 -17.64
N LEU A 596 -4.15 20.59 -16.96
CA LEU A 596 -3.69 19.36 -17.58
C LEU A 596 -4.90 18.57 -18.12
N VAL A 597 -4.88 18.21 -19.41
CA VAL A 597 -5.88 17.34 -20.02
C VAL A 597 -5.19 16.03 -20.41
N THR A 598 -5.58 14.91 -19.80
CA THR A 598 -4.92 13.61 -19.97
C THR A 598 -5.55 12.71 -21.03
N ASP A 599 -6.85 12.88 -21.30
CA ASP A 599 -7.66 11.97 -22.12
C ASP A 599 -8.62 12.75 -23.05
N ASP A 600 -9.08 12.11 -24.13
CA ASP A 600 -9.99 12.70 -25.12
C ASP A 600 -11.48 12.58 -24.72
N ILE A 601 -11.79 13.01 -23.49
CA ILE A 601 -13.15 13.03 -22.94
C ILE A 601 -14.12 13.84 -23.82
N ASN A 602 -15.38 13.37 -23.90
CA ASN A 602 -16.39 13.92 -24.82
C ASN A 602 -16.69 15.42 -24.61
N THR A 603 -16.64 15.91 -23.37
CA THR A 603 -16.79 17.33 -23.01
C THR A 603 -16.05 17.64 -21.69
N LEU A 604 -15.08 18.54 -21.72
CA LEU A 604 -14.36 19.07 -20.55
C LEU A 604 -15.09 20.29 -19.98
N VAL A 605 -15.45 20.30 -18.70
CA VAL A 605 -16.00 21.50 -18.03
C VAL A 605 -14.90 22.08 -17.14
N ILE A 606 -14.59 23.36 -17.34
CA ILE A 606 -13.57 24.11 -16.62
C ILE A 606 -14.26 25.21 -15.82
N ASP A 607 -14.29 25.12 -14.49
CA ASP A 607 -14.61 26.27 -13.66
C ASP A 607 -13.32 26.96 -13.21
N LEU A 608 -13.19 28.28 -13.42
CA LEU A 608 -11.97 28.99 -13.05
C LEU A 608 -11.84 29.25 -11.54
N ASN A 609 -12.91 29.09 -10.75
CA ASN A 609 -12.88 29.29 -9.29
C ASN A 609 -12.64 27.98 -8.49
N ASP A 610 -12.87 26.81 -9.08
CA ASP A 610 -12.62 25.52 -8.43
C ASP A 610 -11.11 25.17 -8.49
N PRO A 611 -10.39 25.02 -7.36
CA PRO A 611 -8.95 24.70 -7.37
C PRO A 611 -8.64 23.27 -7.88
N ASP A 612 -9.59 22.34 -7.83
CA ASP A 612 -9.39 20.92 -8.16
C ASP A 612 -9.93 20.53 -9.56
N ALA A 613 -10.58 21.47 -10.27
CA ALA A 613 -11.08 21.27 -11.64
C ALA A 613 -9.94 20.98 -12.64
N GLY A 614 -9.63 19.69 -12.77
CA GLY A 614 -8.54 19.12 -13.57
C GLY A 614 -8.12 17.72 -13.10
N GLY A 615 -8.31 17.39 -11.82
CA GLY A 615 -8.01 16.08 -11.23
C GLY A 615 -6.52 15.75 -11.18
N SER A 616 -5.88 15.93 -10.02
CA SER A 616 -4.47 15.55 -9.83
C SER A 616 -4.32 14.02 -9.82
N PRO A 617 -3.61 13.41 -10.80
CA PRO A 617 -3.37 11.97 -10.80
C PRO A 617 -2.05 11.71 -10.10
N ASP A 618 -2.05 11.67 -8.77
CA ASP A 618 -0.89 11.18 -8.03
C ASP A 618 -0.63 9.73 -8.43
N ARG A 619 0.48 9.49 -9.13
CA ARG A 619 0.74 8.21 -9.81
C ARG A 619 1.11 7.09 -8.83
N PHE A 620 1.53 7.47 -7.63
CA PHE A 620 1.87 6.60 -6.50
C PHE A 620 1.54 7.29 -5.17
N PRO A 621 0.26 7.46 -4.79
CA PRO A 621 -0.15 8.25 -3.61
C PRO A 621 0.31 7.66 -2.27
N GLU A 622 0.94 6.49 -2.29
CA GLU A 622 1.41 5.74 -1.12
C GLU A 622 2.93 5.83 -0.91
N LEU A 623 3.68 6.38 -1.88
CA LEU A 623 5.11 6.58 -1.75
C LEU A 623 5.38 7.98 -1.19
N ALA A 624 5.93 8.05 0.02
CA ALA A 624 6.33 9.32 0.60
C ALA A 624 7.43 9.99 -0.24
N VAL A 625 7.33 11.31 -0.40
CA VAL A 625 8.38 12.14 -1.01
C VAL A 625 9.70 11.90 -0.26
N GLY A 626 10.78 11.70 -1.01
CA GLY A 626 12.09 11.37 -0.45
C GLY A 626 12.28 9.91 -0.04
N ALA A 627 11.29 9.02 -0.16
CA ALA A 627 11.48 7.60 0.13
C ALA A 627 12.43 6.95 -0.90
N VAL A 628 13.42 6.18 -0.44
CA VAL A 628 14.31 5.40 -1.32
C VAL A 628 13.55 4.19 -1.86
N ILE A 629 13.39 4.11 -3.18
CA ILE A 629 12.60 3.08 -3.86
C ILE A 629 13.45 1.99 -4.54
N ALA A 630 14.73 2.28 -4.85
CA ALA A 630 15.64 1.32 -5.48
C ALA A 630 17.12 1.65 -5.20
N ASP A 631 17.98 0.65 -5.39
CA ASP A 631 19.44 0.78 -5.37
C ASP A 631 20.07 0.26 -6.67
N PHE A 632 21.19 0.88 -7.06
CA PHE A 632 22.03 0.42 -8.15
C PHE A 632 23.51 0.60 -7.77
N TYR A 633 24.41 0.10 -8.60
CA TYR A 633 25.82 0.45 -8.51
C TYR A 633 26.46 0.67 -9.88
N LEU A 634 27.58 1.37 -9.86
CA LEU A 634 28.56 1.44 -10.94
C LEU A 634 29.83 0.68 -10.51
N PRO A 635 30.49 -0.07 -11.41
CA PRO A 635 31.70 -0.84 -11.09
C PRO A 635 32.99 0.01 -11.02
N TYR A 636 32.84 1.33 -10.95
CA TYR A 636 33.90 2.32 -10.84
C TYR A 636 33.41 3.47 -9.95
N LEU A 637 34.34 4.15 -9.27
CA LEU A 637 34.07 5.42 -8.60
C LEU A 637 33.70 6.47 -9.66
N CYS A 638 32.59 7.16 -9.46
CA CYS A 638 32.02 8.09 -10.43
C CYS A 638 31.78 9.47 -9.85
N CYS A 639 31.74 10.44 -10.76
CA CYS A 639 30.82 11.58 -10.70
C CYS A 639 31.28 12.78 -9.84
N SER A 640 32.57 12.87 -9.48
CA SER A 640 33.17 14.09 -8.92
C SER A 640 33.86 14.95 -10.00
N ASP A 641 33.09 15.81 -10.69
CA ASP A 641 33.68 16.91 -11.49
C ASP A 641 34.10 18.10 -10.59
N CYS A 642 33.69 18.10 -9.32
CA CYS A 642 34.25 18.91 -8.23
C CYS A 642 35.28 18.08 -7.44
N GLN A 643 36.17 18.71 -6.64
CA GLN A 643 37.09 17.98 -5.76
C GLN A 643 36.32 17.06 -4.78
N PRO A 644 36.93 15.98 -4.23
CA PRO A 644 36.18 14.99 -3.46
C PRO A 644 35.52 15.60 -2.20
N VAL A 645 34.24 15.90 -2.34
CA VAL A 645 33.35 16.44 -1.31
C VAL A 645 33.15 15.37 -0.24
N GLN A 646 33.61 15.66 0.97
CA GLN A 646 33.05 15.05 2.19
C GLN A 646 31.63 15.62 2.35
N PHE A 647 30.67 14.83 2.81
CA PHE A 647 29.27 15.30 2.94
C PHE A 647 29.00 15.83 4.36
N VAL A 648 28.70 17.11 4.47
CA VAL A 648 28.01 17.77 5.58
C VAL A 648 26.59 18.05 5.09
N LEU A 649 25.66 17.33 5.70
CA LEU A 649 24.25 17.43 5.37
C LEU A 649 23.72 18.79 5.86
N PRO A 650 22.81 19.44 5.11
CA PRO A 650 22.12 20.61 5.62
C PRO A 650 21.45 20.25 6.96
N LYS A 651 21.50 21.17 7.94
CA LYS A 651 20.88 20.94 9.25
C LYS A 651 19.42 20.52 9.06
N VAL A 652 19.16 19.27 9.46
CA VAL A 652 17.85 18.64 9.29
C VAL A 652 16.85 19.43 10.13
N PRO A 653 15.75 19.99 9.58
CA PRO A 653 14.70 20.58 10.41
C PRO A 653 14.22 19.55 11.44
N PRO A 654 13.96 19.94 12.69
CA PRO A 654 13.61 18.99 13.73
C PRO A 654 12.41 18.14 13.28
N SER A 655 12.55 16.83 13.37
CA SER A 655 11.48 15.86 13.21
C SER A 655 11.33 15.11 14.53
N PHE A 656 10.23 14.41 14.76
CA PHE A 656 10.06 13.62 15.98
C PHE A 656 9.37 12.30 15.70
N SER A 657 9.84 11.23 16.33
CA SER A 657 8.96 10.11 16.65
C SER A 657 8.17 10.45 17.91
N TRP A 658 7.03 9.79 18.07
CA TRP A 658 6.31 9.76 19.33
C TRP A 658 5.89 8.33 19.61
N GLU A 659 5.84 7.96 20.88
CA GLU A 659 5.21 6.72 21.32
C GLU A 659 4.26 6.97 22.48
N GLN A 660 3.18 6.20 22.55
CA GLN A 660 2.29 6.25 23.71
C GLN A 660 2.98 5.60 24.91
N VAL A 661 3.05 6.36 26.00
CA VAL A 661 3.50 5.95 27.32
C VAL A 661 2.27 5.90 28.22
N GLY A 662 2.11 4.85 29.01
CA GLY A 662 0.92 4.64 29.82
C GLY A 662 -0.40 4.61 29.03
N CYS A 663 -1.48 4.95 29.72
CA CYS A 663 -2.84 4.54 29.34
C CYS A 663 -3.66 5.62 28.67
N THR A 664 -4.48 5.18 27.70
CA THR A 664 -5.58 6.00 27.18
C THR A 664 -6.71 6.03 28.20
N ASP A 665 -7.14 7.21 28.61
CA ASP A 665 -8.27 7.42 29.50
C ASP A 665 -9.63 7.25 28.76
N PRO A 666 -10.76 7.15 29.50
CA PRO A 666 -12.08 6.98 28.90
C PRO A 666 -12.58 8.14 28.01
N ASN A 667 -11.89 9.29 27.99
CA ASN A 667 -12.17 10.44 27.14
C ASN A 667 -11.23 10.53 25.92
N PHE A 668 -10.40 9.50 25.67
CA PHE A 668 -9.37 9.47 24.63
C PHE A 668 -8.19 10.45 24.84
N GLY A 669 -7.93 10.86 26.08
CA GLY A 669 -6.66 11.47 26.49
C GLY A 669 -5.61 10.42 26.85
N GLY A 670 -4.32 10.77 26.83
CA GLY A 670 -3.23 9.88 27.26
C GLY A 670 -1.88 10.58 27.25
N THR A 671 -0.82 9.87 27.67
CA THR A 671 0.55 10.41 27.66
C THR A 671 1.36 9.89 26.47
N ILE A 672 2.22 10.73 25.92
CA ILE A 672 3.14 10.38 24.83
C ILE A 672 4.56 10.81 25.19
N MET A 673 5.53 9.96 24.87
CA MET A 673 6.91 10.39 24.74
C MET A 673 7.12 10.94 23.33
N ILE A 674 7.96 11.95 23.20
CA ILE A 674 8.34 12.56 21.93
C ILE A 674 9.86 12.52 21.87
N ASP A 675 10.40 11.80 20.89
CA ASP A 675 11.83 11.71 20.63
C ASP A 675 12.19 12.65 19.47
N PRO A 676 12.76 13.84 19.75
CA PRO A 676 13.21 14.75 18.71
C PRO A 676 14.45 14.20 17.98
N THR A 677 14.51 14.46 16.67
CA THR A 677 15.52 13.95 15.74
C THR A 677 15.83 15.02 14.69
N GLY A 678 17.09 15.43 14.55
CA GLY A 678 17.45 16.63 13.79
C GLY A 678 17.18 17.92 14.57
N GLY A 679 17.54 19.07 14.01
CA GLY A 679 17.53 20.37 14.67
C GLY A 679 18.58 20.54 15.77
N THR A 680 18.63 21.72 16.37
CA THR A 680 19.54 22.06 17.48
C THR A 680 18.77 22.11 18.83
N PRO A 681 19.06 21.23 19.80
CA PRO A 681 18.41 21.27 21.12
C PRO A 681 18.78 22.54 21.92
N PRO A 682 17.96 22.98 22.89
CA PRO A 682 16.69 22.37 23.34
C PRO A 682 15.55 22.52 22.32
N TYR A 683 14.51 21.70 22.49
CA TYR A 683 13.30 21.76 21.67
C TYR A 683 12.13 22.29 22.47
N GLU A 684 11.15 22.87 21.79
CA GLU A 684 9.83 23.18 22.34
C GLU A 684 8.76 22.42 21.55
N VAL A 685 7.67 22.03 22.20
CA VAL A 685 6.53 21.31 21.62
C VAL A 685 5.25 22.13 21.73
N THR A 686 4.38 21.99 20.73
CA THR A 686 2.99 22.47 20.74
C THR A 686 2.03 21.31 20.46
N THR A 687 0.88 21.32 21.13
CA THR A 687 -0.23 20.37 20.92
C THR A 687 -1.52 21.08 20.48
N ASP A 688 -1.45 22.39 20.21
CA ASP A 688 -2.59 23.30 19.99
C ASP A 688 -2.42 24.15 18.71
N GLU A 689 -1.81 23.55 17.69
CA GLU A 689 -1.53 24.16 16.38
C GLU A 689 -0.61 25.40 16.44
N GLY A 690 0.25 25.49 17.46
CA GLY A 690 1.26 26.54 17.62
C GLY A 690 0.82 27.76 18.42
N GLN A 691 -0.33 27.71 19.12
CA GLN A 691 -0.79 28.79 19.99
C GLN A 691 0.03 28.86 21.29
N THR A 692 0.40 27.71 21.86
CA THR A 692 1.32 27.61 22.99
C THR A 692 2.48 26.67 22.68
N TRP A 693 3.65 27.04 23.21
CA TRP A 693 4.89 26.28 23.09
C TRP A 693 5.45 26.04 24.48
N THR A 694 5.88 24.81 24.74
CA THR A 694 6.45 24.37 26.03
C THR A 694 7.75 23.63 25.80
N GLU A 695 8.74 23.83 26.66
CA GLU A 695 10.03 23.11 26.60
C GLU A 695 9.82 21.59 26.63
N LEU A 696 10.42 20.90 25.67
CA LEU A 696 10.34 19.45 25.52
C LEU A 696 11.51 18.81 26.27
N GLY A 697 11.23 18.24 27.45
CA GLY A 697 12.17 17.44 28.24
C GLY A 697 11.96 15.93 28.08
N ASP A 698 12.72 15.16 28.87
CA ASP A 698 12.71 13.69 28.88
C ASP A 698 11.43 13.06 29.50
N GLU A 699 10.42 13.86 29.84
CA GLU A 699 9.20 13.43 30.55
C GLU A 699 7.99 13.38 29.59
N PRO A 700 7.11 12.35 29.68
CA PRO A 700 5.94 12.23 28.81
C PRO A 700 4.96 13.40 28.92
N ILE A 701 4.44 13.87 27.79
CA ILE A 701 3.45 14.95 27.74
C ILE A 701 2.03 14.42 27.51
N ASN A 702 1.02 15.15 27.97
CA ASN A 702 -0.38 14.80 27.70
C ASN A 702 -0.77 15.17 26.26
N ALA A 703 -1.44 14.27 25.55
CA ALA A 703 -2.04 14.50 24.25
C ALA A 703 -3.43 13.86 24.18
N ASN A 704 -4.30 14.41 23.32
CA ASN A 704 -5.59 13.79 22.99
C ASN A 704 -5.46 12.99 21.70
N HIS A 705 -6.27 11.94 21.55
CA HIS A 705 -6.43 11.26 20.26
C HIS A 705 -6.90 12.27 19.19
N GLY A 706 -6.15 12.39 18.09
CA GLY A 706 -6.39 13.39 17.05
C GLY A 706 -5.68 14.74 17.24
N ALA A 707 -4.92 14.96 18.33
CA ALA A 707 -4.16 16.18 18.54
C ALA A 707 -3.07 16.37 17.46
N VAL A 708 -2.89 17.61 16.98
CA VAL A 708 -1.86 17.97 16.00
C VAL A 708 -0.64 18.51 16.75
N VAL A 709 0.47 17.79 16.66
CA VAL A 709 1.71 18.11 17.37
C VAL A 709 2.77 18.61 16.39
N ARG A 710 3.53 19.62 16.83
CA ARG A 710 4.80 20.05 16.22
C ARG A 710 5.83 20.23 17.31
N ILE A 711 7.11 20.08 16.96
CA ILE A 711 8.22 20.61 17.74
C ILE A 711 8.92 21.72 16.96
N ARG A 712 9.67 22.57 17.67
CA ARG A 712 10.63 23.51 17.10
C ARG A 712 11.94 23.44 17.88
N ASP A 713 13.04 23.81 17.26
CA ASP A 713 14.37 23.76 17.86
C ASP A 713 14.83 25.13 18.39
N ALA A 714 16.02 25.19 18.97
CA ALA A 714 16.60 26.41 19.56
C ALA A 714 16.94 27.50 18.51
N GLU A 715 16.98 27.14 17.23
CA GLU A 715 17.17 28.06 16.09
C GLU A 715 15.81 28.55 15.53
N GLY A 716 14.69 28.03 16.06
CA GLY A 716 13.32 28.43 15.72
C GLY A 716 12.72 27.69 14.52
N GLN A 717 13.36 26.61 14.06
CA GLN A 717 12.90 25.84 12.91
C GLN A 717 11.80 24.85 13.34
N GLU A 718 10.63 24.88 12.69
CA GLU A 718 9.50 23.99 13.02
C GLU A 718 9.55 22.63 12.28
N SER A 719 9.05 21.60 12.96
CA SER A 719 8.78 20.27 12.39
C SER A 719 7.50 20.23 11.55
N THR A 720 7.42 19.27 10.63
CA THR A 720 6.15 18.89 9.98
C THR A 720 5.13 18.46 11.03
N ALA A 721 3.91 19.00 10.96
CA ALA A 721 2.81 18.62 11.85
C ALA A 721 2.48 17.12 11.77
N ARG A 722 2.28 16.48 12.94
CA ARG A 722 1.87 15.07 13.04
C ARG A 722 0.64 14.92 13.93
N THR A 723 -0.33 14.14 13.48
CA THR A 723 -1.53 13.82 14.27
C THR A 723 -1.27 12.63 15.20
N ILE A 724 -1.53 12.79 16.49
CA ILE A 724 -1.39 11.74 17.50
C ILE A 724 -2.57 10.77 17.43
N GLN A 725 -2.29 9.47 17.50
CA GLN A 725 -3.26 8.39 17.33
C GLN A 725 -3.14 7.38 18.48
N LEU A 726 -3.63 7.77 19.66
CA LEU A 726 -3.60 6.93 20.86
C LEU A 726 -4.38 5.63 20.66
N ALA A 727 -3.93 4.56 21.32
CA ALA A 727 -4.62 3.27 21.36
C ALA A 727 -6.01 3.41 22.02
N GLN A 728 -6.93 2.51 21.70
CA GLN A 728 -8.24 2.46 22.38
C GLN A 728 -8.05 2.10 23.87
N PRO A 729 -8.87 2.64 24.80
CA PRO A 729 -8.79 2.29 26.22
C PRO A 729 -8.93 0.78 26.47
N LEU A 730 -8.14 0.24 27.41
CA LEU A 730 -8.17 -1.18 27.75
C LEU A 730 -9.49 -1.56 28.43
N THR A 731 -10.23 -2.47 27.80
CA THR A 731 -11.53 -2.98 28.26
C THR A 731 -11.56 -4.50 28.11
N LEU A 732 -12.20 -5.18 29.06
CA LEU A 732 -12.28 -6.64 29.12
C LEU A 732 -13.73 -7.08 29.05
N ASP A 733 -14.02 -8.09 28.25
CA ASP A 733 -15.33 -8.70 28.12
C ASP A 733 -15.20 -10.23 28.32
N PRO A 734 -15.70 -10.80 29.44
CA PRO A 734 -15.63 -12.24 29.68
C PRO A 734 -16.66 -12.96 28.79
N GLY A 735 -16.14 -13.83 27.93
CA GLY A 735 -16.92 -14.68 27.03
C GLY A 735 -17.52 -15.91 27.73
N ALA A 736 -17.86 -16.92 26.92
CA ALA A 736 -18.35 -18.20 27.42
C ALA A 736 -17.24 -18.99 28.14
N PHE A 737 -17.67 -19.94 28.97
CA PHE A 737 -16.81 -20.91 29.64
C PHE A 737 -16.90 -22.29 28.98
N GLU A 738 -15.80 -23.04 29.02
CA GLU A 738 -15.70 -24.43 28.56
C GLU A 738 -15.15 -25.33 29.68
N CYS A 739 -15.83 -26.43 29.99
CA CYS A 739 -15.41 -27.39 31.01
C CYS A 739 -14.33 -28.35 30.50
N SER A 740 -13.44 -28.81 31.37
CA SER A 740 -12.49 -29.90 31.08
C SER A 740 -13.22 -31.25 30.96
N GLU A 741 -12.70 -32.16 30.12
CA GLU A 741 -13.32 -33.46 29.81
C GLU A 741 -13.68 -34.30 31.05
N ASP A 742 -12.92 -34.14 32.14
CA ASP A 742 -13.09 -34.85 33.41
C ASP A 742 -14.05 -34.16 34.40
N GLY A 743 -14.60 -33.01 34.05
CA GLY A 743 -15.47 -32.17 34.89
C GLY A 743 -14.75 -31.46 36.05
N SER A 744 -13.41 -31.49 36.12
CA SER A 744 -12.67 -30.95 37.27
C SER A 744 -12.46 -29.43 37.26
N SER A 745 -12.52 -28.81 36.08
CA SER A 745 -12.21 -27.39 35.87
C SER A 745 -13.00 -26.80 34.70
N TYR A 746 -13.06 -25.47 34.59
CA TYR A 746 -13.49 -24.76 33.38
C TYR A 746 -12.51 -23.64 33.01
N THR A 747 -12.47 -23.31 31.73
CA THR A 747 -11.69 -22.19 31.18
C THR A 747 -12.64 -21.14 30.61
N VAL A 748 -12.35 -19.86 30.85
CA VAL A 748 -13.11 -18.72 30.29
C VAL A 748 -12.25 -18.01 29.25
N GLU A 749 -12.82 -17.72 28.09
CA GLU A 749 -12.23 -16.79 27.12
C GLU A 749 -12.49 -15.35 27.57
N ILE A 750 -11.44 -14.56 27.81
CA ILE A 750 -11.56 -13.13 28.10
C ILE A 750 -11.18 -12.34 26.85
N TYR A 751 -12.14 -11.68 26.22
CA TYR A 751 -11.89 -10.83 25.06
C TYR A 751 -11.30 -9.50 25.53
N ILE A 752 -10.10 -9.20 25.03
CA ILE A 752 -9.32 -8.01 25.39
C ILE A 752 -9.49 -7.00 24.26
N ASN A 753 -10.10 -5.85 24.56
CA ASN A 753 -10.38 -4.78 23.61
C ASN A 753 -9.56 -3.54 24.01
N GLY A 754 -8.84 -2.95 23.06
CA GLY A 754 -7.94 -1.83 23.33
C GLY A 754 -6.64 -2.22 24.07
N GLY A 755 -5.89 -1.23 24.55
CA GLY A 755 -4.54 -1.39 25.08
C GLY A 755 -3.50 -1.85 24.05
N ARG A 756 -2.26 -2.05 24.48
CA ARG A 756 -1.11 -2.43 23.64
C ARG A 756 -0.74 -3.91 23.80
N PRO A 757 -1.01 -4.81 22.84
CA PRO A 757 -0.59 -6.21 22.90
C PRO A 757 0.93 -6.40 22.65
N PRO A 758 1.57 -7.45 23.18
CA PRO A 758 0.96 -8.61 23.85
C PRO A 758 0.54 -8.31 25.29
N TYR A 759 -0.60 -8.83 25.70
CA TYR A 759 -1.09 -8.68 27.06
C TYR A 759 -0.46 -9.74 27.98
N ARG A 760 -0.47 -9.46 29.28
CA ARG A 760 -0.11 -10.39 30.35
C ARG A 760 -1.35 -10.63 31.20
N LEU A 761 -1.90 -11.83 31.11
CA LEU A 761 -2.96 -12.31 31.99
C LEU A 761 -2.30 -12.81 33.28
N ILE A 762 -2.87 -12.42 34.42
CA ILE A 762 -2.41 -12.79 35.76
C ILE A 762 -3.62 -13.31 36.54
N GLN A 763 -3.49 -14.54 37.02
CA GLN A 763 -4.51 -15.26 37.79
C GLN A 763 -3.80 -15.92 38.98
N GLY A 764 -4.00 -15.40 40.19
CA GLY A 764 -3.23 -15.81 41.37
C GLY A 764 -1.72 -15.57 41.18
N GLU A 765 -0.90 -16.61 41.36
CA GLU A 765 0.55 -16.57 41.12
C GLU A 765 0.93 -16.88 39.65
N THR A 766 -0.02 -17.37 38.84
CA THR A 766 0.23 -17.73 37.43
C THR A 766 0.11 -16.53 36.51
N SER A 767 1.03 -16.42 35.56
CA SER A 767 1.03 -15.38 34.54
C SER A 767 1.31 -15.93 33.14
N THR A 768 0.47 -15.57 32.18
CA THR A 768 0.53 -16.02 30.78
C THR A 768 0.56 -14.82 29.83
N VAL A 769 1.17 -15.00 28.66
CA VAL A 769 1.27 -13.95 27.62
C VAL A 769 0.22 -14.21 26.54
N VAL A 770 -0.63 -13.22 26.29
CA VAL A 770 -1.74 -13.28 25.34
C VAL A 770 -1.38 -12.44 24.09
N PRO A 771 -1.24 -13.06 22.90
CA PRO A 771 -1.00 -12.35 21.66
C PRO A 771 -2.15 -11.44 21.24
N ALA A 772 -1.87 -10.50 20.33
CA ALA A 772 -2.90 -9.68 19.69
C ALA A 772 -3.96 -10.56 19.00
N ASN A 773 -5.24 -10.18 19.11
CA ASN A 773 -6.39 -10.87 18.52
C ASN A 773 -6.58 -12.33 19.01
N GLN A 774 -6.09 -12.67 20.20
CA GLN A 774 -6.44 -13.90 20.90
C GLN A 774 -7.10 -13.54 22.24
N PRO A 775 -8.13 -14.28 22.69
CA PRO A 775 -8.67 -14.13 24.03
C PRO A 775 -7.63 -14.58 25.07
N GLY A 776 -7.66 -13.95 26.24
CA GLY A 776 -6.93 -14.43 27.40
C GLY A 776 -7.67 -15.61 28.02
N LEU A 777 -7.00 -16.75 28.18
CA LEU A 777 -7.59 -17.94 28.80
C LEU A 777 -7.30 -17.95 30.31
N ALA A 778 -8.36 -18.01 31.12
CA ALA A 778 -8.27 -18.16 32.58
C ALA A 778 -9.00 -19.43 33.02
N THR A 779 -8.36 -20.30 33.81
CA THR A 779 -8.90 -21.62 34.18
C THR A 779 -9.16 -21.70 35.68
N PHE A 780 -10.33 -22.18 36.07
CA PHE A 780 -10.79 -22.28 37.46
C PHE A 780 -11.23 -23.73 37.76
N ALA A 781 -11.14 -24.14 39.02
CA ALA A 781 -11.71 -25.42 39.46
C ALA A 781 -13.25 -25.37 39.41
N SER A 782 -13.87 -26.51 39.13
CA SER A 782 -15.33 -26.68 39.20
C SER A 782 -15.86 -26.22 40.58
N GLY A 783 -16.86 -25.34 40.58
CA GLY A 783 -17.43 -24.70 41.77
C GLY A 783 -16.65 -23.50 42.32
N GLN A 784 -15.59 -23.03 41.64
CA GLN A 784 -14.80 -21.85 42.06
C GLN A 784 -14.75 -20.78 40.97
N GLY A 785 -14.56 -19.51 41.37
CA GLY A 785 -14.35 -18.37 40.49
C GLY A 785 -13.34 -17.41 41.12
N GLY A 786 -13.05 -16.26 40.49
CA GLY A 786 -12.07 -15.32 41.01
C GLY A 786 -11.71 -14.17 40.08
N GLU A 787 -10.80 -13.32 40.52
CA GLU A 787 -10.33 -12.17 39.75
C GLU A 787 -9.21 -12.55 38.78
N VAL A 788 -9.29 -12.00 37.56
CA VAL A 788 -8.26 -12.07 36.53
C VAL A 788 -7.82 -10.66 36.21
N LEU A 789 -6.53 -10.39 36.42
CA LEU A 789 -5.89 -9.12 36.09
C LEU A 789 -5.27 -9.25 34.69
N ILE A 790 -5.60 -8.35 33.78
CA ILE A 790 -4.94 -8.27 32.47
C ILE A 790 -4.18 -6.96 32.40
N GLN A 791 -2.87 -7.09 32.20
CA GLN A 791 -1.96 -5.98 31.95
C GLN A 791 -1.63 -5.93 30.46
N ASP A 792 -1.53 -4.75 29.86
CA ASP A 792 -1.00 -4.59 28.52
C ASP A 792 0.55 -4.49 28.50
N SER A 793 1.12 -4.22 27.34
CA SER A 793 2.58 -4.03 27.16
C SER A 793 3.02 -2.57 27.10
N SER A 794 2.17 -1.64 27.54
CA SER A 794 2.55 -0.24 27.74
C SER A 794 3.46 -0.12 28.98
N ASP A 795 4.15 1.01 29.13
CA ASP A 795 4.89 1.34 30.34
C ASP A 795 4.43 2.74 30.83
N PRO A 796 3.93 2.91 32.07
CA PRO A 796 3.50 1.84 32.97
C PRO A 796 2.39 0.98 32.36
N ALA A 797 2.39 -0.31 32.65
CA ALA A 797 1.44 -1.27 32.08
C ALA A 797 0.00 -0.93 32.48
N CYS A 798 -0.87 -0.81 31.49
CA CYS A 798 -2.29 -0.55 31.70
C CYS A 798 -2.97 -1.83 32.17
N GLN A 799 -3.60 -1.75 33.34
CA GLN A 799 -4.17 -2.92 33.98
C GLN A 799 -5.68 -2.77 34.16
N GLN A 800 -6.41 -3.85 33.87
CA GLN A 800 -7.83 -3.96 34.14
C GLN A 800 -8.12 -5.32 34.77
N THR A 801 -9.02 -5.34 35.75
CA THR A 801 -9.45 -6.57 36.42
C THR A 801 -10.86 -6.95 35.96
N VAL A 802 -11.08 -8.23 35.70
CA VAL A 802 -12.41 -8.82 35.52
C VAL A 802 -12.64 -9.89 36.58
N THR A 803 -13.82 -9.90 37.19
CA THR A 803 -14.23 -10.92 38.16
C THR A 803 -15.03 -11.99 37.42
N ILE A 804 -14.59 -13.25 37.52
CA ILE A 804 -15.26 -14.42 36.95
C ILE A 804 -16.09 -15.10 38.04
N GLU A 805 -17.40 -15.26 37.81
CA GLU A 805 -18.30 -15.96 38.72
C GLU A 805 -18.03 -17.48 38.71
N ALA A 806 -18.31 -18.15 39.83
CA ALA A 806 -18.05 -19.58 39.97
C ALA A 806 -19.02 -20.46 39.16
N HIS A 807 -18.49 -21.49 38.49
CA HIS A 807 -19.27 -22.42 37.67
C HIS A 807 -18.95 -23.90 37.99
N GLU A 808 -19.96 -24.76 38.06
CA GLU A 808 -19.82 -26.22 38.28
C GLU A 808 -19.91 -27.00 36.96
N CYS A 809 -18.90 -27.83 36.70
CA CYS A 809 -18.80 -28.71 35.54
C CYS A 809 -19.22 -30.16 35.86
N ASP A 810 -20.05 -30.72 34.98
CA ASP A 810 -20.42 -32.14 34.98
C ASP A 810 -19.44 -32.99 34.13
N GLN A 811 -19.37 -34.30 34.39
CA GLN A 811 -18.46 -35.20 33.65
C GLN A 811 -18.88 -35.38 32.18
N GLY A 812 -17.89 -35.29 31.28
CA GLY A 812 -18.07 -35.39 29.83
C GLY A 812 -18.67 -36.72 29.35
N CYS A 813 -19.46 -36.62 28.29
CA CYS A 813 -20.35 -37.66 27.78
C CYS A 813 -19.67 -38.86 27.09
N GLY A 814 -18.44 -38.72 26.61
CA GLY A 814 -17.72 -39.79 25.91
C GLY A 814 -18.27 -40.17 24.51
N LEU A 815 -19.13 -39.34 23.92
CA LEU A 815 -19.57 -39.45 22.52
C LEU A 815 -18.92 -38.34 21.66
N PRO A 816 -18.63 -38.60 20.36
CA PRO A 816 -18.05 -37.60 19.46
C PRO A 816 -18.86 -36.30 19.37
N CYS A 817 -18.19 -35.19 19.11
CA CYS A 817 -18.76 -33.84 19.07
C CYS A 817 -19.66 -33.53 20.28
N ASP A 818 -19.29 -33.97 21.49
CA ASP A 818 -20.10 -33.87 22.73
C ASP A 818 -21.50 -34.47 22.58
N GLY A 819 -21.61 -35.58 21.86
CA GLY A 819 -22.88 -36.23 21.51
C GLY A 819 -23.79 -35.43 20.58
N ILE A 820 -23.36 -34.24 20.12
CA ILE A 820 -24.17 -33.37 19.29
C ILE A 820 -24.26 -33.94 17.87
N THR A 821 -25.49 -34.16 17.43
CA THR A 821 -25.83 -34.65 16.10
C THR A 821 -26.70 -33.66 15.35
N MET A 822 -26.53 -33.64 14.03
CA MET A 822 -27.18 -32.75 13.09
C MET A 822 -27.92 -33.60 12.06
N GLU A 823 -29.25 -33.50 12.07
CA GLU A 823 -30.15 -34.13 11.10
C GLU A 823 -30.65 -33.08 10.11
N CYS A 824 -30.02 -33.00 8.93
CA CYS A 824 -30.36 -32.02 7.90
C CYS A 824 -31.18 -32.63 6.77
N GLY A 825 -32.04 -31.81 6.16
CA GLY A 825 -32.78 -32.12 4.94
C GLY A 825 -32.00 -31.77 3.68
N TYR A 826 -32.13 -32.65 2.69
CA TYR A 826 -31.61 -32.56 1.33
C TYR A 826 -32.71 -33.00 0.35
N PRO A 827 -32.66 -32.63 -0.95
CA PRO A 827 -33.59 -33.17 -1.93
C PRO A 827 -33.38 -34.67 -2.12
N PHE A 828 -34.43 -35.48 -2.01
CA PHE A 828 -34.32 -36.91 -2.33
C PHE A 828 -34.10 -37.08 -3.84
N TRP A 829 -33.17 -37.95 -4.22
CA TRP A 829 -32.65 -38.07 -5.60
C TRP A 829 -33.70 -38.43 -6.67
N LEU A 830 -34.88 -38.90 -6.24
CA LEU A 830 -36.03 -39.21 -7.08
C LEU A 830 -37.32 -38.76 -6.38
N GLN A 831 -38.03 -37.77 -6.91
CA GLN A 831 -39.18 -37.20 -6.22
C GLN A 831 -40.43 -38.10 -6.26
N ARG A 832 -41.07 -38.35 -5.11
CA ARG A 832 -42.32 -39.14 -5.03
C ARG A 832 -43.39 -38.49 -5.90
N ASN A 833 -43.84 -39.19 -6.92
CA ASN A 833 -44.97 -38.75 -7.72
C ASN A 833 -46.30 -38.98 -6.98
N GLY A 834 -47.14 -37.94 -6.88
CA GLY A 834 -48.49 -37.99 -6.29
C GLY A 834 -49.61 -38.42 -7.24
N SER A 835 -49.36 -38.54 -8.55
CA SER A 835 -50.31 -39.01 -9.56
C SER A 835 -50.10 -40.48 -9.91
N ASN A 836 -51.16 -41.28 -10.04
CA ASN A 836 -51.01 -42.67 -10.51
C ASN A 836 -50.73 -42.80 -12.04
N GLN A 837 -50.57 -41.68 -12.75
CA GLN A 837 -50.41 -41.65 -14.22
C GLN A 837 -48.99 -41.38 -14.71
N LEU A 838 -48.03 -40.97 -13.85
CA LEU A 838 -46.62 -40.89 -14.22
C LEU A 838 -45.86 -42.05 -13.57
N GLN A 839 -45.13 -42.80 -14.38
CA GLN A 839 -44.42 -44.01 -13.96
C GLN A 839 -42.94 -43.80 -14.21
N TYR A 840 -42.12 -44.09 -13.20
CA TYR A 840 -40.67 -44.22 -13.39
C TYR A 840 -40.38 -45.66 -13.81
N ASN A 841 -39.89 -45.84 -15.03
CA ASN A 841 -39.61 -47.15 -15.61
C ASN A 841 -38.10 -47.40 -15.64
N GLN A 842 -37.69 -48.65 -15.38
CA GLN A 842 -36.28 -49.07 -15.36
C GLN A 842 -35.39 -48.10 -14.55
N VAL A 843 -35.76 -47.85 -13.29
CA VAL A 843 -34.92 -47.05 -12.41
C VAL A 843 -33.66 -47.84 -12.05
N GLU A 844 -32.51 -47.22 -12.23
CA GLU A 844 -31.20 -47.70 -11.81
C GLU A 844 -30.58 -46.64 -10.89
N VAL A 845 -30.09 -47.06 -9.73
CA VAL A 845 -29.34 -46.20 -8.81
C VAL A 845 -27.97 -46.83 -8.65
N ASN A 846 -26.93 -46.02 -8.83
CA ASN A 846 -25.53 -46.42 -8.79
C ASN A 846 -24.77 -45.51 -7.80
N VAL A 847 -24.14 -46.09 -6.78
CA VAL A 847 -23.35 -45.34 -5.80
C VAL A 847 -21.96 -45.09 -6.37
N VAL A 848 -21.77 -43.89 -6.91
CA VAL A 848 -20.51 -43.46 -7.52
C VAL A 848 -19.44 -43.27 -6.45
N ASN A 849 -19.78 -42.68 -5.31
CA ASN A 849 -18.87 -42.48 -4.19
C ASN A 849 -19.62 -42.47 -2.87
N PHE A 850 -18.98 -42.95 -1.81
CA PHE A 850 -19.44 -42.70 -0.44
C PHE A 850 -18.26 -42.66 0.52
N GLN A 851 -18.14 -41.56 1.27
CA GLN A 851 -17.05 -41.29 2.20
C GLN A 851 -17.60 -40.67 3.48
N VAL A 852 -17.00 -41.04 4.62
CA VAL A 852 -17.27 -40.45 5.94
C VAL A 852 -15.93 -40.11 6.61
N ILE A 853 -15.85 -38.94 7.25
CA ILE A 853 -14.65 -38.40 7.91
C ILE A 853 -15.04 -37.94 9.31
N GLY A 854 -14.28 -38.38 10.33
CA GLY A 854 -14.47 -37.99 11.74
C GLY A 854 -13.78 -36.69 12.13
N GLU A 855 -13.59 -36.52 13.44
CA GLU A 855 -12.90 -35.37 14.06
C GLU A 855 -11.44 -35.24 13.60
N SER A 856 -10.75 -36.37 13.44
CA SER A 856 -9.40 -36.39 12.89
C SER A 856 -9.43 -36.75 11.40
N PRO A 857 -8.60 -36.12 10.54
CA PRO A 857 -8.37 -36.58 9.16
C PRO A 857 -7.88 -38.03 9.05
N THR A 858 -7.39 -38.63 10.14
CA THR A 858 -7.02 -40.06 10.20
C THR A 858 -8.23 -40.99 10.36
N GLN A 859 -9.39 -40.48 10.77
CA GLN A 859 -10.66 -41.21 10.88
C GLN A 859 -11.49 -41.04 9.60
N ALA A 860 -10.91 -41.40 8.45
CA ALA A 860 -11.58 -41.28 7.16
C ALA A 860 -11.81 -42.67 6.54
N ILE A 861 -13.06 -42.98 6.17
CA ILE A 861 -13.42 -44.18 5.39
C ILE A 861 -13.97 -43.74 4.05
N SER A 862 -13.33 -44.17 2.96
CA SER A 862 -13.90 -44.15 1.61
C SER A 862 -14.34 -45.56 1.23
N PHE A 863 -15.58 -45.73 0.79
CA PHE A 863 -16.12 -47.05 0.43
C PHE A 863 -15.42 -47.57 -0.83
N ASN A 864 -14.87 -48.79 -0.74
CA ASN A 864 -14.19 -49.43 -1.86
C ASN A 864 -15.18 -49.88 -2.95
N ALA A 865 -14.66 -50.44 -4.06
CA ALA A 865 -15.51 -50.85 -5.18
C ALA A 865 -16.57 -51.90 -4.81
N GLU A 866 -16.24 -52.89 -3.97
CA GLU A 866 -17.17 -53.93 -3.52
C GLU A 866 -18.22 -53.37 -2.55
N GLN A 867 -17.82 -52.48 -1.64
CA GLN A 867 -18.71 -51.82 -0.69
C GLN A 867 -19.69 -50.88 -1.41
N ARG A 868 -19.24 -50.11 -2.40
CA ARG A 868 -20.12 -49.30 -3.25
C ARG A 868 -21.07 -50.17 -4.08
N ALA A 869 -20.62 -51.32 -4.59
CA ALA A 869 -21.48 -52.27 -5.30
C ALA A 869 -22.56 -52.87 -4.38
N GLY A 870 -22.22 -53.23 -3.13
CA GLY A 870 -23.20 -53.71 -2.14
C GLY A 870 -24.25 -52.65 -1.78
N LEU A 871 -23.84 -51.39 -1.53
CA LEU A 871 -24.78 -50.30 -1.27
C LEU A 871 -25.63 -49.97 -2.50
N THR A 872 -25.04 -50.08 -3.70
CA THR A 872 -25.74 -49.98 -4.99
C THR A 872 -26.81 -51.05 -5.13
N GLU A 873 -26.53 -52.32 -4.81
CA GLU A 873 -27.50 -53.41 -4.86
C GLU A 873 -28.68 -53.20 -3.88
N ILE A 874 -28.42 -52.62 -2.70
CA ILE A 874 -29.45 -52.32 -1.70
C ILE A 874 -30.35 -51.16 -2.14
N LEU A 875 -29.76 -50.09 -2.69
CA LEU A 875 -30.49 -48.89 -3.13
C LEU A 875 -31.10 -49.03 -4.53
N SER A 876 -30.62 -49.97 -5.35
CA SER A 876 -31.17 -50.24 -6.67
C SER A 876 -32.57 -50.87 -6.56
N PRO A 877 -33.57 -50.34 -7.29
CA PRO A 877 -34.87 -50.98 -7.41
C PRO A 877 -34.88 -52.17 -8.37
N ASN A 878 -33.74 -52.63 -8.87
CA ASN A 878 -33.58 -53.85 -9.69
C ASN A 878 -34.53 -53.87 -10.90
N GLY A 879 -34.68 -52.73 -11.58
CA GLY A 879 -35.58 -52.57 -12.72
C GLY A 879 -37.07 -52.53 -12.38
N SER A 880 -37.44 -52.34 -11.10
CA SER A 880 -38.84 -52.14 -10.71
C SER A 880 -39.40 -50.84 -11.30
N ASN A 881 -40.63 -50.88 -11.78
CA ASN A 881 -41.35 -49.70 -12.25
C ASN A 881 -42.18 -49.11 -11.11
N PHE A 882 -41.95 -47.85 -10.77
CA PHE A 882 -42.71 -47.16 -9.71
C PHE A 882 -44.04 -46.62 -10.27
N ASN A 883 -45.06 -47.46 -10.22
CA ASN A 883 -46.34 -47.21 -10.89
C ASN A 883 -47.32 -46.34 -10.08
N ASN A 884 -47.06 -46.09 -8.79
CA ASN A 884 -47.87 -45.21 -7.94
C ASN A 884 -47.12 -44.72 -6.68
N ALA A 885 -47.65 -43.65 -6.08
CA ALA A 885 -47.12 -42.98 -4.89
C ALA A 885 -46.89 -43.88 -3.66
N ASN A 886 -47.63 -44.98 -3.54
CA ASN A 886 -47.55 -45.90 -2.40
C ASN A 886 -46.46 -46.95 -2.62
N SER A 887 -46.39 -47.55 -3.80
CA SER A 887 -45.31 -48.48 -4.19
C SER A 887 -43.92 -47.83 -4.09
N PHE A 888 -43.83 -46.56 -4.47
CA PHE A 888 -42.63 -45.75 -4.35
C PHE A 888 -42.20 -45.58 -2.87
N SER A 889 -43.09 -45.11 -2.01
CA SER A 889 -42.77 -44.91 -0.59
C SER A 889 -42.49 -46.22 0.13
N GLN A 890 -43.28 -47.26 -0.10
CA GLN A 890 -43.07 -48.58 0.51
C GLN A 890 -41.69 -49.15 0.16
N PHE A 891 -41.21 -48.94 -1.07
CA PHE A 891 -39.87 -49.36 -1.46
C PHE A 891 -38.79 -48.62 -0.64
N TRP A 892 -38.79 -47.28 -0.64
CA TRP A 892 -37.73 -46.51 0.04
C TRP A 892 -37.79 -46.62 1.57
N THR A 893 -39.00 -46.65 2.16
CA THR A 893 -39.18 -46.92 3.60
C THR A 893 -38.62 -48.28 4.01
N ASN A 894 -38.60 -49.28 3.12
CA ASN A 894 -38.00 -50.59 3.40
C ASN A 894 -36.49 -50.65 3.08
N ARG A 895 -36.01 -49.98 2.03
CA ARG A 895 -34.60 -50.05 1.60
C ARG A 895 -33.64 -49.17 2.39
N ILE A 896 -34.08 -47.97 2.80
CA ILE A 896 -33.21 -47.04 3.54
C ILE A 896 -32.75 -47.63 4.90
N PRO A 897 -33.58 -48.34 5.68
CA PRO A 897 -33.11 -49.08 6.85
C PRO A 897 -32.03 -50.12 6.53
N SER A 898 -32.20 -50.96 5.50
CA SER A 898 -31.17 -51.93 5.10
C SER A 898 -29.88 -51.27 4.60
N ALA A 899 -29.98 -50.11 3.95
CA ALA A 899 -28.81 -49.31 3.57
C ALA A 899 -28.07 -48.80 4.81
N ASN A 900 -28.80 -48.32 5.83
CA ASN A 900 -28.20 -47.90 7.10
C ASN A 900 -27.53 -49.07 7.83
N GLU A 901 -28.14 -50.25 7.90
CA GLU A 901 -27.53 -51.45 8.50
C GLU A 901 -26.21 -51.80 7.81
N PHE A 902 -26.18 -51.79 6.47
CA PHE A 902 -24.96 -52.04 5.69
C PHE A 902 -23.90 -50.96 5.92
N ILE A 903 -24.29 -49.68 5.90
CA ILE A 903 -23.39 -48.55 6.18
C ILE A 903 -22.79 -48.68 7.58
N GLN A 904 -23.59 -48.91 8.63
CA GLN A 904 -23.09 -49.07 9.99
C GLN A 904 -22.13 -50.25 10.12
N SER A 905 -22.39 -51.38 9.44
CA SER A 905 -21.49 -52.55 9.47
C SER A 905 -20.08 -52.25 8.95
N ILE A 906 -19.94 -51.28 8.05
CA ILE A 906 -18.65 -50.81 7.52
C ILE A 906 -18.03 -49.75 8.43
N LEU A 907 -18.82 -48.76 8.87
CA LEU A 907 -18.32 -47.64 9.67
C LEU A 907 -17.82 -48.08 11.06
N GLN A 908 -18.50 -49.04 11.71
CA GLN A 908 -18.14 -49.56 13.03
C GLN A 908 -16.71 -50.13 13.10
N GLY A 909 -16.15 -50.61 11.97
CA GLY A 909 -14.80 -51.17 11.91
C GLY A 909 -13.66 -50.14 12.09
N THR A 910 -13.93 -48.84 11.90
CA THR A 910 -12.93 -47.76 12.09
C THR A 910 -13.30 -46.79 13.20
N PHE A 911 -14.59 -46.51 13.39
CA PHE A 911 -15.08 -45.59 14.42
C PHE A 911 -15.41 -46.28 15.76
N GLY A 912 -15.53 -47.61 15.78
CA GLY A 912 -15.83 -48.40 16.98
C GLY A 912 -17.33 -48.61 17.24
N THR A 913 -17.65 -49.63 18.04
CA THR A 913 -19.04 -50.05 18.31
C THR A 913 -19.71 -49.32 19.47
N SER A 914 -18.96 -48.58 20.29
CA SER A 914 -19.46 -47.81 21.44
C SER A 914 -20.03 -46.44 21.08
N VAL A 915 -19.88 -46.01 19.81
CA VAL A 915 -20.11 -44.64 19.34
C VAL A 915 -21.55 -44.41 18.84
N GLY A 916 -22.44 -45.40 18.93
CA GLY A 916 -23.80 -45.30 18.41
C GLY A 916 -23.86 -45.25 16.87
N THR A 917 -24.92 -44.66 16.31
CA THR A 917 -25.06 -44.51 14.84
C THR A 917 -24.27 -43.31 14.35
N ILE A 918 -23.30 -43.55 13.45
CA ILE A 918 -22.33 -42.51 13.02
C ILE A 918 -22.94 -41.57 11.97
N LEU A 919 -23.66 -42.15 11.01
CA LEU A 919 -24.39 -41.47 9.95
C LEU A 919 -25.60 -42.31 9.54
N THR A 920 -26.79 -41.73 9.52
CA THR A 920 -28.04 -42.40 9.13
C THR A 920 -28.76 -41.61 8.04
N LEU A 921 -29.12 -42.32 6.97
CA LEU A 921 -29.98 -41.84 5.89
C LEU A 921 -31.45 -42.03 6.29
N GLY A 922 -32.32 -41.08 5.94
CA GLY A 922 -33.75 -41.12 6.19
C GLY A 922 -34.55 -40.70 4.96
N TYR A 923 -35.71 -41.30 4.77
CA TYR A 923 -36.65 -40.96 3.69
C TYR A 923 -37.87 -40.26 4.29
N ASP A 924 -38.03 -38.97 4.01
CA ASP A 924 -39.13 -38.13 4.51
C ASP A 924 -39.98 -37.62 3.34
N PRO A 925 -41.13 -38.27 3.04
CA PRO A 925 -42.01 -37.88 1.95
C PRO A 925 -43.17 -36.97 2.37
N ASN A 926 -43.20 -36.47 3.61
CA ASN A 926 -44.39 -35.89 4.22
C ASN A 926 -44.18 -34.51 4.84
N THR A 927 -42.98 -34.15 5.31
CA THR A 927 -42.76 -32.92 6.09
C THR A 927 -42.68 -31.65 5.23
N LEU A 928 -42.23 -31.73 3.97
CA LEU A 928 -42.38 -30.64 2.99
C LEU A 928 -43.52 -30.98 2.03
N ASP A 929 -44.34 -29.97 1.68
CA ASP A 929 -45.57 -30.14 0.89
C ASP A 929 -45.32 -30.88 -0.44
N ARG A 930 -45.55 -32.20 -0.41
CA ARG A 930 -45.36 -33.15 -1.51
C ARG A 930 -43.96 -33.17 -2.10
N PHE A 931 -42.96 -32.62 -1.41
CA PHE A 931 -41.56 -32.66 -1.79
C PHE A 931 -40.84 -33.69 -0.92
N THR A 932 -40.14 -34.61 -1.57
CA THR A 932 -39.49 -35.75 -0.92
C THR A 932 -38.08 -35.36 -0.49
N MET A 933 -37.77 -35.55 0.78
CA MET A 933 -36.46 -35.23 1.35
C MET A 933 -35.66 -36.49 1.67
N LEU A 934 -34.35 -36.39 1.44
CA LEU A 934 -33.35 -37.20 2.11
C LEU A 934 -32.99 -36.50 3.42
N ARG A 935 -33.21 -37.17 4.55
CA ARG A 935 -32.65 -36.75 5.84
C ARG A 935 -31.28 -37.40 5.99
N ILE A 936 -30.29 -36.66 6.45
CA ILE A 936 -28.99 -37.23 6.86
C ILE A 936 -28.70 -36.73 8.27
N GLU A 937 -28.71 -37.65 9.22
CA GLU A 937 -28.26 -37.43 10.59
C GLU A 937 -26.81 -37.91 10.72
N ARG A 938 -25.96 -37.08 11.31
CA ARG A 938 -24.57 -37.40 11.63
C ARG A 938 -24.10 -36.64 12.86
N TYR A 939 -22.96 -37.04 13.41
CA TYR A 939 -22.18 -36.24 14.35
C TYR A 939 -21.84 -34.86 13.78
N ALA A 940 -22.01 -33.79 14.57
CA ALA A 940 -22.04 -32.40 14.09
C ALA A 940 -20.71 -31.96 13.44
N CYS A 941 -19.60 -32.45 13.97
CA CYS A 941 -18.24 -32.21 13.51
C CYS A 941 -17.76 -33.20 12.43
N TYR A 942 -18.51 -34.27 12.14
CA TYR A 942 -18.16 -35.24 11.09
C TYR A 942 -18.52 -34.70 9.70
N GLN A 943 -17.83 -35.18 8.67
CA GLN A 943 -18.08 -34.86 7.27
C GLN A 943 -18.45 -36.10 6.48
N PHE A 944 -19.21 -35.93 5.40
CA PHE A 944 -19.50 -37.01 4.45
C PHE A 944 -19.53 -36.48 3.02
N VAL A 945 -19.37 -37.40 2.07
CA VAL A 945 -19.65 -37.20 0.65
C VAL A 945 -20.43 -38.42 0.15
N LEU A 946 -21.58 -38.21 -0.47
CA LEU A 946 -22.38 -39.24 -1.13
C LEU A 946 -22.65 -38.81 -2.58
N GLU A 947 -22.19 -39.61 -3.54
CA GLU A 947 -22.41 -39.35 -4.96
C GLU A 947 -23.22 -40.49 -5.59
N LEU A 948 -24.32 -40.14 -6.24
CA LEU A 948 -25.25 -41.08 -6.87
C LEU A 948 -25.44 -40.74 -8.34
N GLU A 949 -25.39 -41.76 -9.18
CA GLU A 949 -25.92 -41.70 -10.54
C GLU A 949 -27.28 -42.41 -10.54
N VAL A 950 -28.33 -41.67 -10.91
CA VAL A 950 -29.71 -42.17 -10.98
C VAL A 950 -30.19 -42.09 -12.41
N LYS A 951 -30.43 -43.25 -13.03
CA LYS A 951 -30.99 -43.38 -14.38
C LYS A 951 -32.42 -43.85 -14.31
N TYR A 952 -33.29 -43.31 -15.16
CA TYR A 952 -34.66 -43.81 -15.31
C TYR A 952 -35.29 -43.33 -16.62
N PHE A 953 -36.34 -44.03 -17.05
CA PHE A 953 -37.20 -43.63 -18.14
C PHE A 953 -38.49 -43.00 -17.60
N GLY A 954 -38.95 -41.94 -18.28
CA GLY A 954 -40.22 -41.31 -17.98
C GLY A 954 -41.42 -42.14 -18.47
N ASN A 955 -42.59 -41.49 -18.51
CA ASN A 955 -43.84 -42.10 -18.98
C ASN A 955 -43.83 -42.47 -20.49
N SER A 956 -42.82 -42.02 -21.22
CA SER A 956 -42.55 -42.38 -22.63
C SER A 956 -41.23 -43.12 -22.72
N ALA A 957 -41.23 -44.31 -23.32
CA ALA A 957 -40.04 -45.13 -23.57
C ALA A 957 -39.01 -44.49 -24.54
N LYS A 958 -39.22 -43.22 -24.95
CA LYS A 958 -38.31 -42.41 -25.75
C LYS A 958 -37.56 -41.33 -24.95
N GLN A 959 -37.77 -41.25 -23.64
CA GLN A 959 -37.14 -40.27 -22.76
C GLN A 959 -36.35 -40.96 -21.65
N ALA A 960 -35.04 -40.72 -21.61
CA ALA A 960 -34.15 -41.20 -20.57
C ALA A 960 -33.57 -40.02 -19.80
N TYR A 961 -33.57 -40.12 -18.47
CA TYR A 961 -32.94 -39.18 -17.55
C TYR A 961 -31.73 -39.84 -16.90
N SER A 962 -30.61 -39.13 -16.82
CA SER A 962 -29.47 -39.46 -15.97
C SER A 962 -29.19 -38.28 -15.04
N ARG A 963 -29.42 -38.45 -13.74
CA ARG A 963 -29.17 -37.43 -12.71
C ARG A 963 -27.95 -37.83 -11.89
N PHE A 964 -26.93 -36.98 -11.89
CA PHE A 964 -25.73 -37.11 -11.07
C PHE A 964 -25.90 -36.20 -9.86
N TRP A 965 -26.11 -36.81 -8.68
CA TRP A 965 -26.27 -36.12 -7.41
C TRP A 965 -24.97 -36.17 -6.61
N HIS A 966 -24.62 -35.05 -5.99
CA HIS A 966 -23.55 -34.93 -5.00
C HIS A 966 -24.16 -34.34 -3.73
N TYR A 967 -23.97 -35.02 -2.59
CA TYR A 967 -24.43 -34.61 -1.27
C TYR A 967 -23.24 -34.53 -0.31
N ASP A 968 -23.15 -33.44 0.43
CA ASP A 968 -22.07 -33.21 1.42
C ASP A 968 -22.58 -32.44 2.64
N ASN A 969 -21.68 -31.88 3.45
CA ASN A 969 -22.06 -31.07 4.62
C ASN A 969 -22.68 -29.70 4.27
N ALA A 970 -22.49 -29.17 3.07
CA ALA A 970 -22.97 -27.86 2.65
C ALA A 970 -24.35 -27.95 1.99
N GLY A 971 -24.62 -29.00 1.20
CA GLY A 971 -25.92 -29.16 0.54
C GLY A 971 -26.01 -30.32 -0.44
N ALA A 972 -26.80 -30.11 -1.48
CA ALA A 972 -26.98 -31.04 -2.59
C ALA A 972 -26.84 -30.31 -3.93
N ALA A 973 -25.96 -30.82 -4.79
CA ALA A 973 -25.84 -30.44 -6.19
C ALA A 973 -26.35 -31.58 -7.09
N VAL A 974 -27.00 -31.22 -8.20
CA VAL A 974 -27.47 -32.16 -9.21
C VAL A 974 -27.17 -31.66 -10.62
N ARG A 975 -26.60 -32.54 -11.45
CA ARG A 975 -26.53 -32.38 -12.91
C ARG A 975 -27.45 -33.40 -13.56
N GLU A 976 -28.41 -32.93 -14.36
CA GLU A 976 -29.30 -33.76 -15.15
C GLU A 976 -28.86 -33.76 -16.62
N VAL A 977 -28.83 -34.96 -17.22
CA VAL A 977 -28.69 -35.18 -18.65
C VAL A 977 -29.95 -35.90 -19.12
N THR A 978 -30.73 -35.26 -19.98
CA THR A 978 -31.98 -35.81 -20.54
C THR A 978 -31.80 -36.06 -22.03
N ASP A 979 -31.96 -37.31 -22.46
CA ASP A 979 -32.08 -37.68 -23.88
C ASP A 979 -33.56 -37.87 -24.23
N PHE A 980 -34.03 -37.11 -25.22
CA PHE A 980 -35.30 -37.38 -25.89
C PHE A 980 -35.10 -37.62 -27.38
N SER A 981 -35.31 -38.88 -27.81
CA SER A 981 -35.20 -39.30 -29.21
C SER A 981 -33.88 -38.93 -29.92
N GLY A 982 -32.77 -38.85 -29.19
CA GLY A 982 -31.44 -38.48 -29.70
C GLY A 982 -31.08 -36.99 -29.53
N GLN A 983 -31.95 -36.19 -28.91
CA GLN A 983 -31.62 -34.83 -28.48
C GLN A 983 -31.27 -34.81 -27.00
N VAL A 984 -29.98 -34.61 -26.71
CA VAL A 984 -29.45 -34.47 -25.35
C VAL A 984 -29.57 -33.02 -24.90
N GLN A 985 -30.13 -32.80 -23.72
CA GLN A 985 -30.11 -31.53 -23.00
C GLN A 985 -29.53 -31.73 -21.60
N GLU A 986 -28.70 -30.80 -21.16
CA GLU A 986 -28.17 -30.77 -19.79
C GLU A 986 -28.77 -29.62 -18.98
N SER A 987 -28.85 -29.81 -17.67
CA SER A 987 -29.22 -28.79 -16.69
C SER A 987 -28.60 -29.09 -15.33
N GLU A 988 -28.52 -28.08 -14.47
CA GLU A 988 -27.94 -28.18 -13.13
C GLU A 988 -28.72 -27.35 -12.11
N ALA A 989 -28.69 -27.80 -10.86
CA ALA A 989 -29.21 -27.07 -9.72
C ALA A 989 -28.44 -27.43 -8.43
N GLU A 990 -28.42 -26.50 -7.48
CA GLU A 990 -27.75 -26.66 -6.19
C GLU A 990 -28.61 -26.00 -5.12
N VAL A 991 -28.75 -26.65 -3.96
CA VAL A 991 -29.39 -26.10 -2.78
C VAL A 991 -28.58 -26.43 -1.52
N PRO A 992 -28.45 -25.50 -0.56
CA PRO A 992 -27.80 -25.77 0.71
C PRO A 992 -28.66 -26.70 1.58
N VAL A 993 -28.09 -27.22 2.68
CA VAL A 993 -28.84 -27.96 3.70
C VAL A 993 -30.00 -27.15 4.27
N PHE A 994 -31.10 -27.82 4.62
CA PHE A 994 -32.29 -27.15 5.14
C PHE A 994 -33.04 -27.93 6.22
N ASN A 995 -33.87 -27.21 6.98
CA ASN A 995 -34.73 -27.75 8.04
C ASN A 995 -33.96 -28.67 9.01
N CYS A 996 -32.73 -28.26 9.34
CA CYS A 996 -31.81 -29.03 10.18
C CYS A 996 -32.29 -29.10 11.63
N ILE A 997 -32.05 -30.24 12.27
CA ILE A 997 -32.38 -30.52 13.67
C ILE A 997 -31.09 -30.82 14.43
N ARG A 998 -30.81 -30.06 15.48
CA ARG A 998 -29.71 -30.34 16.43
C ARG A 998 -30.26 -31.22 17.56
N ARG A 999 -29.62 -32.36 17.79
CA ARG A 999 -29.94 -33.31 18.88
C ARG A 999 -28.71 -33.44 19.78
N ASP A 1000 -28.95 -33.49 21.09
CA ASP A 1000 -27.94 -33.84 22.09
C ASP A 1000 -28.16 -35.30 22.49
N ARG A 1001 -27.19 -36.19 22.19
CA ARG A 1001 -27.28 -37.62 22.55
C ARG A 1001 -26.76 -37.92 23.96
N CYS A 1002 -26.09 -36.96 24.60
CA CYS A 1002 -25.62 -37.04 25.97
C CYS A 1002 -26.74 -36.77 26.95
N ASN A 1003 -27.58 -35.79 26.60
CA ASN A 1003 -28.74 -35.37 27.37
C ASN A 1003 -30.03 -35.71 26.60
N PRO A 1004 -30.42 -36.99 26.48
CA PRO A 1004 -31.56 -37.42 25.66
C PRO A 1004 -32.92 -36.89 26.13
N ASP A 1005 -33.00 -36.36 27.36
CA ASP A 1005 -34.18 -35.67 27.89
C ASP A 1005 -34.32 -34.22 27.36
N VAL A 1006 -33.25 -33.65 26.77
CA VAL A 1006 -33.29 -32.33 26.12
C VAL A 1006 -33.95 -32.47 24.75
N PRO A 1007 -35.05 -31.73 24.48
CA PRO A 1007 -35.78 -31.86 23.22
C PRO A 1007 -34.94 -31.41 22.01
N PRO A 1008 -35.01 -32.10 20.86
CA PRO A 1008 -34.32 -31.70 19.64
C PRO A 1008 -34.63 -30.26 19.22
N THR A 1009 -33.59 -29.48 18.94
CA THR A 1009 -33.70 -28.07 18.53
C THR A 1009 -33.85 -27.97 17.02
N GLN A 1010 -34.96 -27.41 16.54
CA GLN A 1010 -35.13 -27.05 15.13
C GLN A 1010 -34.30 -25.80 14.83
N LEU A 1011 -33.45 -25.85 13.79
CA LEU A 1011 -32.59 -24.72 13.41
C LEU A 1011 -33.20 -23.82 12.33
N CYS A 1012 -34.30 -24.22 11.70
CA CYS A 1012 -35.11 -23.31 10.89
C CYS A 1012 -35.81 -22.30 11.81
N GLN A 1013 -35.29 -21.07 11.86
CA GLN A 1013 -35.76 -20.03 12.79
C GLN A 1013 -37.00 -19.27 12.30
N GLN A 1014 -37.18 -19.17 10.98
CA GLN A 1014 -38.24 -18.37 10.36
C GLN A 1014 -38.82 -19.10 9.13
N PRO A 1015 -39.80 -20.00 9.33
CA PRO A 1015 -40.54 -20.60 8.23
C PRO A 1015 -41.19 -19.52 7.37
N PHE A 1016 -41.11 -19.67 6.06
CA PHE A 1016 -41.71 -18.76 5.10
C PHE A 1016 -42.61 -19.52 4.13
N GLU A 1017 -43.50 -18.81 3.45
CA GLU A 1017 -44.26 -19.32 2.32
C GLU A 1017 -43.84 -18.58 1.04
N PHE A 1018 -44.15 -19.17 -0.11
CA PHE A 1018 -44.05 -18.50 -1.40
C PHE A 1018 -45.13 -19.03 -2.33
N ASN A 1019 -45.39 -18.29 -3.40
CA ASN A 1019 -46.27 -18.69 -4.48
C ASN A 1019 -45.42 -19.09 -5.71
N ALA A 1020 -45.86 -20.12 -6.41
CA ALA A 1020 -45.31 -20.51 -7.69
C ALA A 1020 -46.43 -20.59 -8.73
N PHE A 1021 -46.13 -20.26 -9.98
CA PHE A 1021 -47.08 -20.32 -11.08
C PHE A 1021 -46.37 -20.63 -12.41
N ASP A 1022 -47.14 -21.01 -13.42
CA ASP A 1022 -46.65 -21.24 -14.78
C ASP A 1022 -47.24 -20.22 -15.77
N GLU A 1023 -46.48 -19.92 -16.82
CA GLU A 1023 -46.97 -19.27 -18.03
C GLU A 1023 -46.70 -20.19 -19.23
N MET A 1024 -47.74 -20.47 -20.01
CA MET A 1024 -47.65 -21.33 -21.18
C MET A 1024 -47.19 -20.49 -22.38
N VAL A 1025 -45.99 -20.78 -22.90
CA VAL A 1025 -45.43 -20.11 -24.09
C VAL A 1025 -46.02 -20.72 -25.37
N ASN A 1026 -46.28 -22.03 -25.34
CA ASN A 1026 -47.05 -22.80 -26.32
C ASN A 1026 -47.44 -24.15 -25.67
N ASP A 1027 -48.24 -24.95 -26.36
CA ASP A 1027 -48.83 -26.24 -25.91
C ASP A 1027 -47.84 -27.26 -25.30
N ALA A 1028 -46.52 -27.06 -25.45
CA ALA A 1028 -45.48 -27.92 -24.89
C ALA A 1028 -44.36 -27.17 -24.15
N VAL A 1029 -44.39 -25.85 -23.99
CA VAL A 1029 -43.31 -25.07 -23.34
C VAL A 1029 -43.89 -24.17 -22.26
N HIS A 1030 -43.41 -24.36 -21.03
CA HIS A 1030 -43.80 -23.60 -19.86
C HIS A 1030 -42.63 -22.78 -19.32
N MET A 1031 -42.93 -21.57 -18.88
CA MET A 1031 -42.07 -20.73 -18.05
C MET A 1031 -42.59 -20.82 -16.62
N LEU A 1032 -41.76 -21.31 -15.71
CA LEU A 1032 -42.13 -21.55 -14.32
C LEU A 1032 -41.54 -20.45 -13.44
N PHE A 1033 -42.38 -19.81 -12.63
CA PHE A 1033 -42.00 -18.67 -11.80
C PHE A 1033 -42.19 -19.00 -10.31
N VAL A 1034 -41.22 -18.59 -9.51
CA VAL A 1034 -41.37 -18.34 -8.08
C VAL A 1034 -41.68 -16.85 -7.93
N GLN A 1035 -42.77 -16.50 -7.27
CA GLN A 1035 -43.07 -15.15 -6.83
C GLN A 1035 -42.59 -14.99 -5.39
N PRO A 1036 -41.50 -14.23 -5.15
CA PRO A 1036 -40.94 -14.11 -3.82
C PRO A 1036 -41.70 -13.08 -2.98
N ASP A 1037 -42.02 -13.44 -1.74
CA ASP A 1037 -42.01 -12.46 -0.65
C ASP A 1037 -40.56 -12.03 -0.40
N ALA A 1038 -40.33 -10.91 0.29
CA ALA A 1038 -38.98 -10.33 0.47
C ALA A 1038 -37.92 -11.31 1.03
N VAL A 1039 -38.34 -12.33 1.77
CA VAL A 1039 -37.50 -13.40 2.36
C VAL A 1039 -37.11 -14.49 1.34
N ALA A 1040 -37.89 -14.68 0.28
CA ALA A 1040 -37.67 -15.70 -0.75
C ALA A 1040 -36.88 -15.18 -1.98
N ALA A 1041 -36.69 -13.86 -2.10
CA ALA A 1041 -36.01 -13.25 -3.26
C ALA A 1041 -34.54 -13.66 -3.41
N ASN A 1042 -33.88 -14.02 -2.30
CA ASN A 1042 -32.49 -14.50 -2.25
C ASN A 1042 -32.38 -16.02 -2.00
N GLY A 1043 -33.48 -16.78 -2.16
CA GLY A 1043 -33.49 -18.21 -1.90
C GLY A 1043 -32.83 -19.04 -3.01
N ALA A 1044 -32.16 -20.14 -2.64
CA ALA A 1044 -31.72 -21.15 -3.59
C ALA A 1044 -32.93 -21.95 -4.09
N ILE A 1045 -33.09 -22.03 -5.42
CA ILE A 1045 -34.26 -22.62 -6.08
C ILE A 1045 -33.86 -23.96 -6.72
N LEU A 1046 -34.67 -25.00 -6.50
CA LEU A 1046 -34.61 -26.27 -7.22
C LEU A 1046 -35.99 -26.62 -7.78
N TRP A 1047 -36.12 -26.58 -9.11
CA TRP A 1047 -37.25 -27.14 -9.84
C TRP A 1047 -37.03 -28.64 -10.10
N ASP A 1048 -38.08 -29.45 -9.95
CA ASP A 1048 -38.16 -30.81 -10.49
C ASP A 1048 -39.49 -30.99 -11.27
N VAL A 1049 -39.35 -31.19 -12.57
CA VAL A 1049 -40.44 -31.33 -13.55
C VAL A 1049 -40.32 -32.72 -14.19
N GLN A 1050 -41.13 -33.67 -13.71
CA GLN A 1050 -40.98 -35.11 -13.99
C GLN A 1050 -41.15 -35.52 -15.47
N GLN A 1051 -41.70 -34.63 -16.31
CA GLN A 1051 -41.85 -34.80 -17.77
C GLN A 1051 -41.24 -33.62 -18.56
N GLY A 1052 -40.39 -32.83 -17.89
CA GLY A 1052 -39.71 -31.67 -18.46
C GLY A 1052 -38.46 -32.05 -19.25
N GLN A 1053 -38.13 -31.21 -20.23
CA GLN A 1053 -36.85 -31.15 -20.92
C GLN A 1053 -36.39 -29.67 -20.90
N PRO A 1054 -35.45 -29.30 -20.00
CA PRO A 1054 -34.90 -30.11 -18.92
C PRO A 1054 -35.93 -30.29 -17.79
N GLY A 1055 -35.76 -31.32 -16.97
CA GLY A 1055 -36.59 -31.60 -15.80
C GLY A 1055 -36.12 -30.88 -14.54
N ILE A 1056 -34.81 -30.71 -14.37
CA ILE A 1056 -34.18 -29.97 -13.27
C ILE A 1056 -33.84 -28.53 -13.69
N GLY A 1057 -33.93 -27.57 -12.76
CA GLY A 1057 -33.45 -26.21 -12.99
C GLY A 1057 -33.37 -25.34 -11.73
N LYS A 1058 -32.64 -24.22 -11.81
CA LYS A 1058 -32.31 -23.34 -10.68
C LYS A 1058 -32.78 -21.88 -10.76
N SER A 1059 -33.50 -21.50 -11.81
CA SER A 1059 -33.86 -20.10 -12.10
C SER A 1059 -35.34 -19.79 -11.85
N SER A 1060 -35.68 -18.50 -11.77
CA SER A 1060 -37.04 -17.98 -11.86
C SER A 1060 -37.02 -16.76 -12.81
N PRO A 1061 -37.58 -16.84 -14.03
CA PRO A 1061 -38.23 -18.00 -14.62
C PRO A 1061 -37.31 -19.18 -14.91
N PHE A 1062 -37.86 -20.39 -14.86
CA PHE A 1062 -37.26 -21.61 -15.40
C PHE A 1062 -38.06 -22.10 -16.61
N GLN A 1063 -37.41 -22.25 -17.76
CA GLN A 1063 -38.05 -22.75 -18.97
C GLN A 1063 -37.94 -24.27 -19.05
N THR A 1064 -39.07 -24.96 -19.22
CA THR A 1064 -39.11 -26.41 -19.46
C THR A 1064 -40.04 -26.75 -20.61
N ARG A 1065 -39.63 -27.67 -21.48
CA ARG A 1065 -40.52 -28.29 -22.47
C ARG A 1065 -41.18 -29.51 -21.83
N VAL A 1066 -42.49 -29.49 -21.66
CA VAL A 1066 -43.23 -30.63 -21.14
C VAL A 1066 -43.71 -31.49 -22.29
N LEU A 1067 -43.45 -32.80 -22.22
CA LEU A 1067 -43.79 -33.72 -23.29
C LEU A 1067 -45.26 -34.18 -23.19
N PRO A 1068 -46.00 -34.28 -24.32
CA PRO A 1068 -47.39 -34.73 -24.31
C PRO A 1068 -47.49 -36.21 -23.90
N GLY A 1069 -47.93 -36.46 -22.67
CA GLY A 1069 -47.87 -37.79 -22.05
C GLY A 1069 -49.04 -38.11 -21.10
N ALA A 1070 -50.19 -38.45 -21.71
CA ALA A 1070 -51.37 -39.11 -21.13
C ALA A 1070 -52.18 -38.36 -20.04
N ASN A 1071 -53.40 -37.91 -20.41
CA ASN A 1071 -54.66 -37.74 -19.64
C ASN A 1071 -54.66 -37.17 -18.20
N ALA A 1072 -53.54 -36.71 -17.67
CA ALA A 1072 -53.41 -35.98 -16.41
C ALA A 1072 -52.80 -34.60 -16.68
N PRO A 1073 -53.01 -33.62 -15.79
CA PRO A 1073 -52.30 -32.37 -15.87
C PRO A 1073 -50.87 -32.56 -15.37
N ASN A 1074 -49.92 -31.98 -16.11
CA ASN A 1074 -48.50 -32.06 -15.81
C ASN A 1074 -48.19 -31.31 -14.50
N ARG A 1075 -47.14 -31.72 -13.77
CA ARG A 1075 -46.79 -31.12 -12.48
C ARG A 1075 -45.32 -30.72 -12.44
N ALA A 1076 -45.07 -29.55 -11.87
CA ALA A 1076 -43.74 -29.11 -11.49
C ALA A 1076 -43.69 -28.95 -9.97
N ARG A 1077 -42.57 -29.33 -9.36
CA ARG A 1077 -42.27 -29.01 -7.97
C ARG A 1077 -41.16 -28.00 -7.90
N VAL A 1078 -41.23 -27.14 -6.91
CA VAL A 1078 -40.14 -26.23 -6.56
C VAL A 1078 -39.88 -26.30 -5.07
N LEU A 1079 -38.60 -26.45 -4.74
CA LEU A 1079 -38.03 -26.24 -3.41
C LEU A 1079 -37.35 -24.87 -3.43
N VAL A 1080 -37.61 -24.06 -2.40
CA VAL A 1080 -36.87 -22.82 -2.14
C VAL A 1080 -36.24 -22.94 -0.75
N VAL A 1081 -34.94 -22.75 -0.67
CA VAL A 1081 -34.18 -22.75 0.59
C VAL A 1081 -33.65 -21.35 0.85
N ASN A 1082 -33.96 -20.78 2.01
CA ASN A 1082 -33.32 -19.54 2.44
C ASN A 1082 -31.98 -19.88 3.13
N PRO A 1083 -30.82 -19.46 2.58
CA PRO A 1083 -29.50 -19.82 3.13
C PRO A 1083 -29.17 -19.10 4.44
N GLU A 1084 -29.85 -17.99 4.77
CA GLU A 1084 -29.62 -17.24 6.02
C GLU A 1084 -30.36 -17.86 7.21
N THR A 1085 -31.60 -18.36 6.99
CA THR A 1085 -32.45 -18.92 8.05
C THR A 1085 -32.41 -20.44 8.13
N GLY A 1086 -31.81 -21.12 7.15
CA GLY A 1086 -31.79 -22.58 7.03
C GLY A 1086 -33.17 -23.21 6.80
N CYS A 1087 -34.19 -22.41 6.56
CA CYS A 1087 -35.56 -22.86 6.32
C CYS A 1087 -35.75 -23.21 4.85
N ALA A 1088 -36.52 -24.27 4.59
CA ALA A 1088 -37.02 -24.58 3.26
C ALA A 1088 -38.55 -24.60 3.23
N ALA A 1089 -39.07 -24.12 2.12
CA ALA A 1089 -40.47 -24.28 1.71
C ALA A 1089 -40.50 -25.01 0.37
N ALA A 1090 -41.60 -25.70 0.08
CA ALA A 1090 -41.82 -26.34 -1.22
C ALA A 1090 -43.26 -26.15 -1.69
N ARG A 1091 -43.45 -26.16 -3.01
CA ARG A 1091 -44.77 -26.12 -3.67
C ARG A 1091 -44.82 -27.09 -4.85
N GLU A 1092 -45.97 -27.75 -5.02
CA GLU A 1092 -46.31 -28.50 -6.22
C GLU A 1092 -47.35 -27.71 -7.02
N ILE A 1093 -46.99 -27.30 -8.24
CA ILE A 1093 -47.90 -26.60 -9.16
C ILE A 1093 -48.38 -27.52 -10.27
N VAL A 1094 -49.62 -27.29 -10.69
CA VAL A 1094 -50.27 -27.99 -11.79
C VAL A 1094 -50.15 -27.10 -13.03
N LEU A 1095 -49.41 -27.56 -14.03
CA LEU A 1095 -49.15 -26.80 -15.24
C LEU A 1095 -50.41 -26.72 -16.12
N LYS A 1096 -50.62 -25.57 -16.76
CA LYS A 1096 -51.79 -25.33 -17.61
C LYS A 1096 -51.81 -26.28 -18.81
N GLN A 1097 -53.00 -26.51 -19.35
CA GLN A 1097 -53.17 -27.19 -20.64
C GLN A 1097 -53.93 -26.24 -21.56
N GLY A 1098 -53.49 -26.17 -22.83
CA GLY A 1098 -54.13 -25.38 -23.89
C GLY A 1098 -55.42 -26.03 -24.41
#